data_AF-A0AAW7NXU8-F1
#
_entry.id   AF-A0AAW7NXU8-F1
#
_cell.length_a   1.000
_cell.length_b   1.000
_cell.length_c   1.000
_cell.angle_alpha   90.00
_cell.angle_beta   90.00
_cell.angle_gamma   90.00
#
_symmetry.space_group_name_H-M   'P 1'
#
loop_
_entity.id
_entity.type
_entity.pdbx_description
1 polymer ?
#
loop_
_entity_poly.entity_id
_entity_poly.type
_entity_poly.pdbx_seq_one_letter_code
_entity_poly.pdbx_strand_id
1 'polypeptide(L)'
;MSKSSLQKTVALLSAAALAATVNAVQADENTPAVTANPAPVESSAAETKPTTAASPTEATATKESTDPSSAISPENASGNTDALMAMARNVGATEDTKPVEGQTVDVRILATTDLHTNLVNYDYYQDKPVETLGLAKTAVLIEKAKKENPNVLLVDNGDTIQGTPLGTYKAIVDPVEKGEQHPMYAALQALGFEAGTLGNHEFNYGLDYLNRVIETAGMPLVNANVLDPATGKFIYQPYKIIEKTFTDTQGRLTTVKIGVTGIVPPQILNWDKANLEGKVVVRDSVEAIRDIIPEMRKAGADITLVLSHSGIGDDKYEKGEENEGYQIASLPGVDAVVTGHSHAEFPSGNGTGFYEKYPGVDGVNGKINGTPVTMAGKYGDHLGVIDLKLNYTDGKWKVTDSKGSIRKVDTKSNVADQRVVDIAKESHQGTINYVRQQVGTTTAPITSYFALVKDDPSVQIVNNAQLWYAKQELAGTPEANLPILSAAAPFKAGTRGDATAYTDIPAGPIAIKNVADLYLYDNVTAILKVNGAQLKEWLEMSAGQFNTIDPNNSQPQNLVNTDYRTYNFDVIDGVTYEFDITQPNKYDREGKLANPNASRVRNLKYQGKEIDPNQEFIVVTNNYRSNGNFPGVREASLNRLLNLENRQAIINYILAVKNINPSADQNWHFADTIKGLDLRFLTADKAKNLIGTDGDIVYLAASAQEGFGEYKFVYIAPKTEPVPIEQPSSPTTAVEAANLQHSRVDFPVLTAVDPSTNKQASHRQAGTESLPATGEKTSSLGLLGLVMTGLAGIFAFKKRERQ
;
A
#
# COMPACT_ATOMS: atom_id res chain seq x y z
N MET A 1 15.75 -13.37 -69.29
CA MET A 1 14.52 -12.71 -69.80
C MET A 1 13.42 -12.87 -68.75
N SER A 2 12.19 -12.38 -69.01
CA SER A 2 10.94 -12.43 -68.20
C SER A 2 10.83 -13.48 -67.07
N LYS A 3 10.35 -13.18 -65.85
CA LYS A 3 9.03 -12.62 -65.40
C LYS A 3 7.82 -13.58 -65.57
N SER A 4 6.88 -13.47 -64.61
CA SER A 4 5.52 -14.09 -64.51
C SER A 4 5.46 -15.61 -64.30
N SER A 5 4.50 -16.18 -63.54
CA SER A 5 3.52 -15.60 -62.59
C SER A 5 2.91 -16.70 -61.69
N LEU A 6 2.58 -16.38 -60.43
CA LEU A 6 1.84 -17.28 -59.53
C LEU A 6 0.32 -17.13 -59.70
N GLN A 7 -0.42 -18.23 -59.51
CA GLN A 7 -1.82 -18.24 -59.09
C GLN A 7 -2.18 -19.55 -58.36
N LYS A 8 -3.23 -19.48 -57.52
CA LYS A 8 -3.87 -20.56 -56.73
C LYS A 8 -3.07 -21.09 -55.54
N THR A 9 -3.67 -21.63 -54.47
CA THR A 9 -4.94 -21.41 -53.74
C THR A 9 -4.79 -22.23 -52.45
N VAL A 10 -5.21 -21.74 -51.28
CA VAL A 10 -5.02 -22.43 -49.99
C VAL A 10 -6.19 -23.36 -49.65
N ALA A 11 -5.89 -24.55 -49.13
CA ALA A 11 -6.83 -25.37 -48.35
C ALA A 11 -6.10 -26.21 -47.29
N LEU A 12 -6.62 -26.13 -46.06
CA LEU A 12 -6.34 -26.85 -44.80
C LEU A 12 -5.42 -28.09 -44.81
N LEU A 13 -4.58 -28.22 -43.77
CA LEU A 13 -4.82 -29.19 -42.69
C LEU A 13 -3.99 -28.96 -41.40
N SER A 14 -4.69 -29.08 -40.26
CA SER A 14 -4.24 -29.49 -38.91
C SER A 14 -2.86 -29.05 -38.35
N ALA A 15 -2.91 -28.35 -37.21
CA ALA A 15 -1.93 -28.47 -36.13
C ALA A 15 -2.69 -28.53 -34.79
N ALA A 16 -2.31 -29.45 -33.90
CA ALA A 16 -2.80 -29.50 -32.52
C ALA A 16 -1.73 -28.92 -31.59
N ALA A 17 -2.14 -28.10 -30.62
CA ALA A 17 -1.23 -27.50 -29.64
C ALA A 17 -1.53 -28.05 -28.23
N LEU A 18 -0.47 -28.39 -27.50
CA LEU A 18 -0.55 -28.62 -26.06
C LEU A 18 -0.73 -27.26 -25.35
N ALA A 19 -1.73 -27.16 -24.48
CA ALA A 19 -1.84 -26.04 -23.56
C ALA A 19 -1.00 -26.32 -22.30
N ALA A 20 0.01 -25.49 -22.05
CA ALA A 20 0.69 -25.44 -20.75
C ALA A 20 -0.06 -24.46 -19.85
N THR A 21 -0.51 -24.91 -18.67
CA THR A 21 -1.27 -24.08 -17.72
C THR A 21 -0.34 -23.27 -16.82
N VAL A 22 -0.40 -21.94 -16.91
CA VAL A 22 0.25 -21.03 -15.98
C VAL A 22 -0.69 -20.75 -14.81
N ASN A 23 -0.31 -21.14 -13.60
CA ASN A 23 -1.05 -20.83 -12.36
C ASN A 23 -0.27 -19.81 -11.53
N ALA A 24 -0.80 -18.59 -11.42
CA ALA A 24 -0.45 -17.64 -10.36
C ALA A 24 -1.35 -17.90 -9.13
N VAL A 25 -0.81 -17.77 -7.92
CA VAL A 25 -1.48 -18.14 -6.66
C VAL A 25 -1.24 -17.06 -5.60
N GLN A 26 -2.30 -16.74 -4.85
CA GLN A 26 -2.31 -15.75 -3.76
C GLN A 26 -1.74 -16.34 -2.46
N ALA A 27 -1.23 -15.48 -1.57
CA ALA A 27 -1.11 -15.82 -0.15
C ALA A 27 -2.45 -15.55 0.56
N ASP A 28 -2.89 -16.46 1.44
CA ASP A 28 -4.13 -16.31 2.23
C ASP A 28 -3.87 -16.66 3.71
N GLU A 29 -4.44 -15.88 4.62
CA GLU A 29 -4.21 -16.02 6.07
C GLU A 29 -5.10 -17.11 6.66
N ASN A 30 -4.51 -18.26 7.00
CA ASN A 30 -5.27 -19.41 7.47
C ASN A 30 -5.52 -19.34 9.00
N THR A 31 -6.79 -19.25 9.42
CA THR A 31 -7.22 -19.41 10.82
C THR A 31 -8.44 -20.34 10.87
N PRO A 32 -8.41 -21.47 11.61
CA PRO A 32 -9.46 -22.49 11.52
C PRO A 32 -10.73 -22.07 12.28
N ALA A 33 -11.89 -22.25 11.64
CA ALA A 33 -13.19 -22.03 12.24
C ALA A 33 -13.61 -23.20 13.15
N VAL A 34 -14.23 -22.90 14.30
CA VAL A 34 -14.78 -23.90 15.23
C VAL A 34 -16.25 -24.16 14.90
N THR A 35 -16.55 -25.34 14.37
CA THR A 35 -17.94 -25.77 14.12
C THR A 35 -18.59 -26.33 15.38
N ALA A 36 -19.70 -25.73 15.82
CA ALA A 36 -20.56 -26.28 16.87
C ALA A 36 -21.90 -26.76 16.28
N ASN A 37 -22.40 -27.91 16.72
CA ASN A 37 -23.76 -28.39 16.43
C ASN A 37 -24.26 -29.27 17.61
N PRO A 38 -25.56 -29.27 17.99
CA PRO A 38 -25.93 -29.59 19.38
C PRO A 38 -26.64 -30.94 19.65
N ALA A 39 -26.29 -31.52 20.82
CA ALA A 39 -27.13 -32.34 21.72
C ALA A 39 -27.63 -33.75 21.21
N PRO A 40 -28.34 -34.58 22.01
CA PRO A 40 -28.72 -34.47 23.44
C PRO A 40 -28.61 -35.76 24.32
N VAL A 41 -28.94 -35.63 25.63
CA VAL A 41 -29.46 -36.66 26.61
C VAL A 41 -28.51 -37.55 27.48
N GLU A 42 -28.79 -37.53 28.81
CA GLU A 42 -28.63 -38.50 29.94
C GLU A 42 -27.29 -39.11 30.48
N SER A 43 -27.03 -38.77 31.75
CA SER A 43 -27.02 -39.65 32.96
C SER A 43 -26.17 -40.94 33.05
N SER A 44 -25.23 -40.95 34.02
CA SER A 44 -25.33 -41.80 35.24
C SER A 44 -24.15 -41.51 36.20
N ALA A 45 -24.15 -42.12 37.39
CA ALA A 45 -23.16 -41.87 38.46
C ALA A 45 -22.67 -43.14 39.15
N ALA A 46 -21.43 -43.14 39.66
CA ALA A 46 -20.93 -44.04 40.70
C ALA A 46 -19.69 -43.45 41.41
N GLU A 47 -19.58 -43.66 42.73
CA GLU A 47 -18.40 -43.29 43.53
C GLU A 47 -17.43 -44.48 43.68
N THR A 48 -16.15 -44.21 43.99
CA THR A 48 -15.43 -45.01 45.01
C THR A 48 -14.25 -44.24 45.63
N LYS A 49 -14.19 -44.23 46.97
CA LYS A 49 -13.06 -43.83 47.83
C LYS A 49 -12.10 -45.02 48.05
N PRO A 50 -10.91 -44.92 48.72
CA PRO A 50 -10.38 -43.87 49.63
C PRO A 50 -9.01 -43.30 49.14
N THR A 51 -8.13 -42.58 49.86
CA THR A 51 -7.78 -42.57 51.31
C THR A 51 -7.08 -41.26 51.72
N THR A 52 -7.03 -40.95 53.02
CA THR A 52 -6.54 -39.68 53.59
C THR A 52 -5.30 -39.80 54.49
N ALA A 53 -4.36 -38.85 54.30
CA ALA A 53 -3.53 -38.16 55.30
C ALA A 53 -2.61 -38.91 56.29
N ALA A 54 -1.34 -38.49 56.32
CA ALA A 54 -0.58 -38.17 57.54
C ALA A 54 0.58 -37.19 57.22
N SER A 55 0.95 -36.33 58.18
CA SER A 55 2.05 -35.32 58.11
C SER A 55 3.33 -35.88 58.83
N PRO A 56 4.36 -35.13 59.35
CA PRO A 56 4.51 -33.68 59.60
C PRO A 56 5.92 -33.02 59.37
N THR A 57 5.98 -31.68 59.51
CA THR A 57 7.11 -30.79 59.98
C THR A 57 8.53 -30.88 59.33
N GLU A 58 9.43 -29.88 59.43
CA GLU A 58 9.58 -28.77 60.38
C GLU A 58 10.16 -27.46 59.78
N ALA A 59 10.42 -26.45 60.64
CA ALA A 59 10.80 -25.05 60.43
C ALA A 59 12.24 -24.82 59.84
N THR A 60 12.79 -23.61 59.60
CA THR A 60 12.57 -22.19 60.01
C THR A 60 12.80 -21.23 58.81
N ALA A 61 12.29 -19.99 58.66
CA ALA A 61 12.05 -18.81 59.53
C ALA A 61 13.34 -18.07 59.99
N THR A 62 13.49 -16.73 60.09
CA THR A 62 12.83 -15.45 59.69
C THR A 62 13.84 -14.30 60.05
N LYS A 63 13.79 -13.00 59.71
CA LYS A 63 12.85 -12.03 59.06
C LYS A 63 13.65 -10.74 58.68
N GLU A 64 13.07 -9.78 57.94
CA GLU A 64 12.78 -8.38 58.37
C GLU A 64 12.38 -7.41 57.21
N SER A 65 11.89 -6.22 57.57
CA SER A 65 11.46 -5.08 56.73
C SER A 65 12.18 -3.79 57.21
N THR A 66 12.01 -2.54 56.74
CA THR A 66 10.89 -1.82 56.07
C THR A 66 11.44 -0.54 55.40
N ASP A 67 10.65 0.10 54.54
CA ASP A 67 10.92 1.42 53.90
C ASP A 67 10.90 2.60 54.93
N PRO A 68 11.61 3.73 54.73
CA PRO A 68 10.95 4.89 54.08
C PRO A 68 11.84 5.85 53.26
N SER A 69 11.21 6.71 52.46
CA SER A 69 11.83 7.76 51.63
C SER A 69 12.28 9.03 52.37
N SER A 70 13.39 9.65 51.93
CA SER A 70 13.54 11.13 51.82
C SER A 70 14.80 11.51 51.01
N ALA A 71 14.87 12.74 50.48
CA ALA A 71 15.90 13.17 49.53
C ALA A 71 17.11 13.88 50.16
N ILE A 72 18.28 13.78 49.52
CA ILE A 72 19.46 14.67 49.66
C ILE A 72 20.20 14.73 48.30
N SER A 73 20.85 15.85 48.02
CA SER A 73 21.56 16.18 46.77
C SER A 73 23.03 15.69 46.75
N PRO A 74 23.76 15.70 45.61
CA PRO A 74 24.96 14.88 45.42
C PRO A 74 26.28 15.57 45.80
N GLU A 75 27.26 14.76 46.23
CA GLU A 75 28.68 15.13 46.23
C GLU A 75 29.59 13.89 46.23
N ASN A 76 30.90 14.09 45.94
CA ASN A 76 31.98 13.08 45.99
C ASN A 76 31.95 11.91 44.98
N ALA A 77 32.18 12.25 43.70
CA ALA A 77 32.64 11.29 42.68
C ALA A 77 34.08 11.63 42.23
N SER A 78 35.09 11.10 42.93
CA SER A 78 36.51 11.23 42.54
C SER A 78 37.32 9.99 42.99
N GLY A 79 37.49 9.01 42.09
CA GLY A 79 38.20 7.79 42.47
C GLY A 79 38.31 6.64 41.47
N ASN A 80 38.25 6.87 40.15
CA ASN A 80 38.60 5.80 39.18
C ASN A 80 39.05 6.27 37.78
N THR A 81 39.59 7.49 37.64
CA THR A 81 40.08 8.03 36.35
C THR A 81 41.32 7.31 35.84
N ASP A 82 42.19 6.86 36.75
CA ASP A 82 43.55 6.46 36.40
C ASP A 82 43.61 5.05 35.82
N ALA A 83 42.67 4.18 36.20
CA ALA A 83 42.49 2.86 35.60
C ALA A 83 42.01 2.93 34.13
N LEU A 84 41.18 3.92 33.80
CA LEU A 84 40.70 4.16 32.44
C LEU A 84 41.77 4.88 31.59
N MET A 85 42.49 5.84 32.16
CA MET A 85 43.65 6.50 31.51
C MET A 85 44.77 5.52 31.16
N ALA A 86 44.92 4.40 31.88
CA ALA A 86 45.93 3.39 31.60
C ALA A 86 45.70 2.65 30.27
N MET A 87 44.47 2.54 29.77
CA MET A 87 44.18 1.97 28.44
C MET A 87 44.21 3.01 27.31
N ALA A 88 44.20 4.30 27.65
CA ALA A 88 44.23 5.40 26.67
C ALA A 88 45.66 5.80 26.20
N ARG A 89 46.68 4.98 26.48
CA ARG A 89 48.09 5.28 26.17
C ARG A 89 48.79 4.21 25.32
N ASN A 90 48.21 3.88 24.17
CA ASN A 90 48.99 3.24 23.09
C ASN A 90 48.52 3.60 21.66
N VAL A 91 47.98 4.81 21.46
CA VAL A 91 47.65 5.32 20.11
C VAL A 91 48.87 6.02 19.51
N GLY A 92 49.80 5.21 19.00
CA GLY A 92 51.10 5.66 18.47
C GLY A 92 51.67 4.82 17.33
N ALA A 93 50.92 3.82 16.86
CA ALA A 93 51.22 3.06 15.66
C ALA A 93 49.97 3.07 14.76
N THR A 94 50.16 3.29 13.46
CA THR A 94 49.14 2.94 12.47
C THR A 94 49.15 1.42 12.33
N GLU A 95 48.15 0.74 12.89
CA GLU A 95 47.99 -0.69 12.65
C GLU A 95 47.83 -0.94 11.15
N ASP A 96 48.62 -1.86 10.58
CA ASP A 96 48.60 -2.10 9.14
C ASP A 96 47.35 -2.91 8.77
N THR A 97 46.32 -2.23 8.29
CA THR A 97 45.04 -2.85 7.91
C THR A 97 45.09 -3.59 6.58
N LYS A 98 46.26 -3.80 5.97
CA LYS A 98 46.39 -4.63 4.77
C LYS A 98 46.04 -6.09 5.09
N PRO A 99 45.18 -6.74 4.30
CA PRO A 99 44.91 -8.16 4.46
C PRO A 99 46.16 -9.04 4.31
N VAL A 100 46.21 -10.12 5.09
CA VAL A 100 47.30 -11.11 5.07
C VAL A 100 46.80 -12.48 4.66
N GLU A 101 47.65 -13.26 3.99
CA GLU A 101 47.27 -14.59 3.44
C GLU A 101 46.72 -15.52 4.54
N GLY A 102 45.57 -16.14 4.28
CA GLY A 102 44.86 -16.98 5.24
C GLY A 102 44.06 -16.23 6.30
N GLN A 103 43.95 -14.89 6.23
CA GLN A 103 43.06 -14.12 7.10
C GLN A 103 41.58 -14.39 6.80
N THR A 104 40.75 -14.44 7.84
CA THR A 104 39.31 -14.74 7.73
C THR A 104 38.48 -13.70 8.48
N VAL A 105 37.45 -13.15 7.84
CA VAL A 105 36.56 -12.14 8.43
C VAL A 105 35.10 -12.42 8.04
N ASP A 106 34.22 -12.35 9.03
CA ASP A 106 32.78 -12.48 8.85
C ASP A 106 32.16 -11.08 8.74
N VAL A 107 31.63 -10.75 7.56
CA VAL A 107 31.08 -9.43 7.20
C VAL A 107 29.56 -9.52 7.09
N ARG A 108 28.86 -8.49 7.58
CA ARG A 108 27.40 -8.40 7.56
C ARG A 108 26.94 -7.21 6.74
N ILE A 109 26.10 -7.46 5.74
CA ILE A 109 25.36 -6.43 5.00
C ILE A 109 23.95 -6.37 5.60
N LEU A 110 23.57 -5.19 6.07
CA LEU A 110 22.24 -4.86 6.55
C LEU A 110 21.51 -4.02 5.51
N ALA A 111 20.25 -4.31 5.24
CA ALA A 111 19.53 -3.70 4.13
C ALA A 111 18.08 -3.32 4.47
N THR A 112 17.66 -2.13 4.04
CA THR A 112 16.24 -1.77 3.87
C THR A 112 15.89 -1.64 2.39
N THR A 113 14.60 -1.69 2.09
CA THR A 113 14.01 -1.53 0.76
C THR A 113 12.59 -1.02 0.94
N ASP A 114 12.06 -0.28 -0.04
CA ASP A 114 10.64 0.05 -0.14
C ASP A 114 10.08 0.74 1.13
N LEU A 115 10.89 1.62 1.74
CA LEU A 115 10.55 2.30 2.99
C LEU A 115 9.33 3.23 2.84
N HIS A 116 9.09 3.74 1.65
CA HIS A 116 7.92 4.54 1.25
C HIS A 116 7.53 5.67 2.24
N THR A 117 8.52 6.45 2.70
CA THR A 117 8.35 7.46 3.76
C THR A 117 7.68 6.99 5.08
N ASN A 118 7.72 5.70 5.39
CA ASN A 118 7.38 5.16 6.71
C ASN A 118 8.52 5.41 7.70
N LEU A 119 8.70 6.66 8.09
CA LEU A 119 9.82 7.08 8.96
C LEU A 119 9.65 6.59 10.40
N VAL A 120 8.41 6.62 10.90
CA VAL A 120 8.02 6.25 12.27
C VAL A 120 6.84 5.26 12.27
N ASN A 121 6.57 4.65 13.42
CA ASN A 121 5.53 3.63 13.63
C ASN A 121 4.12 4.24 13.69
N TYR A 122 3.68 4.87 12.60
CA TYR A 122 2.45 5.66 12.53
C TYR A 122 1.74 5.55 11.17
N ASP A 123 0.45 5.21 11.22
CA ASP A 123 -0.43 5.19 10.07
C ASP A 123 -1.09 6.57 9.93
N TYR A 124 -0.52 7.40 9.05
CA TYR A 124 -1.05 8.72 8.70
C TYR A 124 -2.40 8.68 7.99
N TYR A 125 -2.73 7.55 7.36
CA TYR A 125 -4.02 7.35 6.70
C TYR A 125 -5.11 7.10 7.76
N GLN A 126 -4.81 6.32 8.81
CA GLN A 126 -5.72 6.08 9.96
C GLN A 126 -5.52 7.04 11.16
N ASP A 127 -4.65 8.04 11.04
CA ASP A 127 -4.39 9.09 12.05
C ASP A 127 -3.95 8.54 13.42
N LYS A 128 -3.22 7.41 13.45
CA LYS A 128 -2.88 6.67 14.69
C LYS A 128 -1.51 5.95 14.66
N PRO A 129 -0.89 5.66 15.82
CA PRO A 129 0.28 4.77 15.91
C PRO A 129 -0.03 3.33 15.48
N VAL A 130 0.95 2.64 14.90
CA VAL A 130 0.88 1.22 14.49
C VAL A 130 2.24 0.54 14.69
N GLU A 131 2.27 -0.64 15.32
CA GLU A 131 3.54 -1.29 15.71
C GLU A 131 4.15 -2.21 14.64
N THR A 132 3.55 -2.27 13.46
CA THR A 132 3.90 -3.22 12.39
C THR A 132 4.91 -2.70 11.37
N LEU A 133 5.26 -1.40 11.39
CA LEU A 133 6.07 -0.76 10.36
C LEU A 133 6.88 0.44 10.90
N GLY A 134 7.76 0.98 10.07
CA GLY A 134 8.50 2.22 10.30
C GLY A 134 10.01 2.02 10.46
N LEU A 135 10.81 2.89 9.83
CA LEU A 135 12.27 2.89 9.96
C LEU A 135 12.71 2.98 11.43
N ALA A 136 11.99 3.73 12.27
CA ALA A 136 12.22 3.78 13.72
C ALA A 136 12.10 2.41 14.43
N LYS A 137 11.29 1.47 13.91
CA LYS A 137 11.19 0.09 14.42
C LYS A 137 12.34 -0.76 13.90
N THR A 138 12.63 -0.69 12.61
CA THR A 138 13.75 -1.42 11.99
C THR A 138 15.12 -0.98 12.52
N ALA A 139 15.27 0.27 12.95
CA ALA A 139 16.44 0.76 13.69
C ALA A 139 16.77 -0.09 14.94
N VAL A 140 15.76 -0.59 15.66
CA VAL A 140 15.95 -1.48 16.83
C VAL A 140 16.56 -2.83 16.39
N LEU A 141 16.18 -3.33 15.21
CA LEU A 141 16.76 -4.54 14.61
C LEU A 141 18.19 -4.28 14.11
N ILE A 142 18.47 -3.10 13.55
CA ILE A 142 19.79 -2.68 13.08
C ILE A 142 20.77 -2.62 14.26
N GLU A 143 20.42 -1.93 15.35
CA GLU A 143 21.27 -1.83 16.54
C GLU A 143 21.39 -3.14 17.33
N LYS A 144 20.48 -4.10 17.13
CA LYS A 144 20.67 -5.48 17.58
C LYS A 144 21.66 -6.22 16.67
N ALA A 145 21.50 -6.16 15.36
CA ALA A 145 22.33 -6.87 14.40
C ALA A 145 23.80 -6.40 14.40
N LYS A 146 24.05 -5.10 14.64
CA LYS A 146 25.38 -4.51 14.88
C LYS A 146 26.08 -5.03 16.15
N LYS A 147 25.32 -5.44 17.17
CA LYS A 147 25.86 -6.03 18.42
C LYS A 147 26.16 -7.51 18.29
N GLU A 148 25.50 -8.20 17.36
CA GLU A 148 25.78 -9.61 17.02
C GLU A 148 27.02 -9.75 16.12
N ASN A 149 27.19 -8.87 15.13
CA ASN A 149 28.40 -8.73 14.33
C ASN A 149 28.66 -7.22 14.09
N PRO A 150 29.79 -6.66 14.52
CA PRO A 150 30.13 -5.25 14.31
C PRO A 150 30.68 -4.94 12.90
N ASN A 151 31.06 -5.94 12.12
CA ASN A 151 31.61 -5.79 10.76
C ASN A 151 30.50 -5.48 9.74
N VAL A 152 29.83 -4.34 9.91
CA VAL A 152 28.61 -3.98 9.18
C VAL A 152 28.87 -3.03 8.02
N LEU A 153 28.25 -3.31 6.87
CA LEU A 153 27.82 -2.33 5.87
C LEU A 153 26.29 -2.20 5.95
N LEU A 154 25.74 -0.99 5.88
CA LEU A 154 24.30 -0.72 5.98
C LEU A 154 23.85 0.10 4.76
N VAL A 155 22.84 -0.39 4.04
CA VAL A 155 22.42 0.11 2.71
C VAL A 155 20.90 0.19 2.52
N ASP A 156 20.44 1.10 1.68
CA ASP A 156 19.02 1.23 1.32
C ASP A 156 18.77 0.96 -0.17
N ASN A 157 17.73 0.18 -0.49
CA ASN A 157 17.48 -0.33 -1.84
C ASN A 157 16.41 0.46 -2.62
N GLY A 158 16.15 1.73 -2.25
CA GLY A 158 15.24 2.62 -2.99
C GLY A 158 13.77 2.48 -2.61
N ASP A 159 12.94 3.31 -3.25
CA ASP A 159 11.55 3.64 -2.90
C ASP A 159 11.46 4.14 -1.45
N THR A 160 12.17 5.25 -1.20
CA THR A 160 12.36 5.85 0.11
C THR A 160 11.67 7.22 0.25
N ILE A 161 11.44 7.98 -0.84
CA ILE A 161 10.96 9.39 -0.76
C ILE A 161 9.48 9.66 -1.10
N GLN A 162 8.68 8.65 -1.38
CA GLN A 162 7.24 8.75 -1.67
C GLN A 162 6.46 7.60 -0.98
N GLY A 163 5.17 7.78 -0.67
CA GLY A 163 4.26 6.67 -0.36
C GLY A 163 3.28 6.97 0.78
N THR A 164 3.80 7.14 2.01
CA THR A 164 2.97 7.78 3.05
C THR A 164 2.75 9.26 2.71
N PRO A 165 1.71 9.92 3.28
CA PRO A 165 1.49 11.35 3.11
C PRO A 165 2.66 12.25 3.55
N LEU A 166 3.68 11.71 4.24
CA LEU A 166 4.91 12.44 4.56
C LEU A 166 5.75 12.75 3.32
N GLY A 167 5.81 11.83 2.35
CA GLY A 167 6.45 12.06 1.06
C GLY A 167 5.71 13.16 0.29
N THR A 168 4.39 13.05 0.17
CA THR A 168 3.54 14.08 -0.48
C THR A 168 3.68 15.44 0.21
N TYR A 169 3.76 15.44 1.55
CA TYR A 169 4.00 16.66 2.34
C TYR A 169 5.37 17.29 2.00
N LYS A 170 6.49 16.55 2.11
CA LYS A 170 7.83 17.09 1.82
C LYS A 170 8.17 17.25 0.34
N ALA A 171 7.31 16.81 -0.58
CA ALA A 171 7.46 17.05 -2.01
C ALA A 171 6.59 18.21 -2.55
N ILE A 172 5.39 18.44 -2.00
CA ILE A 172 4.38 19.34 -2.59
C ILE A 172 3.92 20.45 -1.63
N VAL A 173 3.75 20.14 -0.35
CA VAL A 173 3.13 21.07 0.64
C VAL A 173 4.18 21.92 1.35
N ASP A 174 5.26 21.26 1.76
CA ASP A 174 6.44 21.80 2.42
C ASP A 174 7.68 21.28 1.66
N PRO A 175 7.84 21.66 0.37
CA PRO A 175 8.80 21.04 -0.53
C PRO A 175 10.25 21.25 -0.06
N VAL A 176 11.04 20.18 0.03
CA VAL A 176 12.46 20.22 0.45
C VAL A 176 13.21 21.40 -0.19
N GLU A 177 13.71 22.32 0.64
CA GLU A 177 14.42 23.51 0.18
C GLU A 177 15.84 23.19 -0.32
N LYS A 178 16.47 24.13 -1.04
CA LYS A 178 17.83 23.91 -1.54
C LYS A 178 18.85 23.92 -0.38
N GLY A 179 19.39 22.76 -0.07
CA GLY A 179 20.31 22.55 1.06
C GLY A 179 19.64 21.95 2.30
N GLU A 180 18.31 21.77 2.29
CA GLU A 180 17.60 20.95 3.26
C GLU A 180 17.82 19.47 2.95
N GLN A 181 17.99 18.64 3.99
CA GLN A 181 18.06 17.19 3.86
C GLN A 181 16.68 16.57 4.08
N HIS A 182 16.19 15.79 3.12
CA HIS A 182 14.93 15.07 3.26
C HIS A 182 14.95 14.15 4.51
N PRO A 183 13.93 14.16 5.38
CA PRO A 183 14.00 13.57 6.72
C PRO A 183 14.27 12.06 6.74
N MET A 184 13.90 11.33 5.68
CA MET A 184 14.30 9.92 5.50
C MET A 184 15.82 9.77 5.43
N TYR A 185 16.50 10.54 4.59
CA TYR A 185 17.96 10.45 4.44
C TYR A 185 18.71 10.99 5.68
N ALA A 186 18.15 11.98 6.38
CA ALA A 186 18.67 12.40 7.68
C ALA A 186 18.63 11.26 8.72
N ALA A 187 17.53 10.50 8.77
CA ALA A 187 17.43 9.32 9.63
C ALA A 187 18.34 8.16 9.18
N LEU A 188 18.40 7.85 7.88
CA LEU A 188 19.33 6.83 7.35
C LEU A 188 20.78 7.20 7.68
N GLN A 189 21.18 8.47 7.52
CA GLN A 189 22.52 8.94 7.91
C GLN A 189 22.75 8.82 9.42
N ALA A 190 21.78 9.16 10.26
CA ALA A 190 21.87 9.04 11.73
C ALA A 190 21.88 7.58 12.24
N LEU A 191 21.40 6.64 11.44
CA LEU A 191 21.52 5.19 11.67
C LEU A 191 22.83 4.61 11.12
N GLY A 192 23.58 5.37 10.31
CA GLY A 192 24.86 4.95 9.72
C GLY A 192 24.73 4.14 8.43
N PHE A 193 23.75 4.47 7.58
CA PHE A 193 23.71 3.98 6.20
C PHE A 193 24.84 4.61 5.37
N GLU A 194 25.47 3.83 4.50
CA GLU A 194 26.71 4.22 3.79
C GLU A 194 26.56 4.29 2.26
N ALA A 195 25.49 3.74 1.70
CA ALA A 195 25.06 3.90 0.31
C ALA A 195 23.59 3.53 0.13
N GLY A 196 23.00 3.94 -0.99
CA GLY A 196 21.71 3.42 -1.45
C GLY A 196 21.59 3.38 -2.97
N THR A 197 20.43 3.02 -3.50
CA THR A 197 20.08 3.15 -4.94
C THR A 197 18.84 4.02 -5.12
N LEU A 198 18.31 4.07 -6.35
CA LEU A 198 17.07 4.73 -6.71
C LEU A 198 16.03 3.65 -7.09
N GLY A 199 14.84 3.73 -6.51
CA GLY A 199 13.67 2.99 -6.99
C GLY A 199 12.82 3.79 -7.97
N ASN A 200 11.66 3.25 -8.35
CA ASN A 200 10.76 3.91 -9.31
C ASN A 200 10.03 5.12 -8.71
N HIS A 201 9.70 5.07 -7.43
CA HIS A 201 8.98 6.14 -6.74
C HIS A 201 9.88 7.34 -6.38
N GLU A 202 11.21 7.21 -6.47
CA GLU A 202 12.14 8.34 -6.43
C GLU A 202 11.91 9.36 -7.56
N PHE A 203 11.35 8.95 -8.71
CA PHE A 203 11.21 9.81 -9.88
C PHE A 203 9.90 10.64 -9.89
N ASN A 204 8.87 10.23 -9.14
CA ASN A 204 7.48 10.74 -9.26
C ASN A 204 7.29 12.26 -9.13
N TYR A 205 8.18 12.95 -8.43
CA TYR A 205 8.12 14.41 -8.24
C TYR A 205 9.02 15.18 -9.23
N GLY A 206 9.54 14.49 -10.24
CA GLY A 206 10.40 15.04 -11.28
C GLY A 206 11.88 15.10 -10.89
N LEU A 207 12.73 15.06 -11.91
CA LEU A 207 14.20 15.07 -11.77
C LEU A 207 14.73 16.27 -10.95
N ASP A 208 14.07 17.43 -10.99
CA ASP A 208 14.48 18.64 -10.25
C ASP A 208 14.23 18.55 -8.73
N TYR A 209 13.32 17.67 -8.30
CA TYR A 209 13.14 17.31 -6.89
C TYR A 209 14.13 16.21 -6.50
N LEU A 210 14.17 15.12 -7.28
CA LEU A 210 15.06 14.00 -7.04
C LEU A 210 16.54 14.43 -6.93
N ASN A 211 17.02 15.24 -7.87
CA ASN A 211 18.40 15.74 -7.86
C ASN A 211 18.71 16.60 -6.63
N ARG A 212 17.74 17.39 -6.14
CA ARG A 212 17.89 18.20 -4.91
C ARG A 212 17.99 17.33 -3.66
N VAL A 213 17.22 16.24 -3.60
CA VAL A 213 17.29 15.28 -2.51
C VAL A 213 18.60 14.48 -2.56
N ILE A 214 19.07 14.12 -3.76
CA ILE A 214 20.39 13.49 -3.96
C ILE A 214 21.53 14.43 -3.52
N GLU A 215 21.46 15.74 -3.86
CA GLU A 215 22.45 16.75 -3.43
C GLU A 215 22.66 16.79 -1.90
N THR A 216 21.63 16.45 -1.10
CA THR A 216 21.66 16.53 0.37
C THR A 216 21.53 15.19 1.09
N ALA A 217 21.45 14.06 0.37
CA ALA A 217 21.19 12.73 0.95
C ALA A 217 22.24 12.26 1.99
N GLY A 218 23.43 12.86 2.04
CA GLY A 218 24.48 12.53 3.01
C GLY A 218 25.21 11.20 2.76
N MET A 219 24.75 10.41 1.78
CA MET A 219 25.33 9.14 1.32
C MET A 219 25.26 9.04 -0.21
N PRO A 220 26.15 8.28 -0.87
CA PRO A 220 26.07 8.05 -2.31
C PRO A 220 24.86 7.19 -2.67
N LEU A 221 23.97 7.74 -3.51
CA LEU A 221 22.93 6.97 -4.19
C LEU A 221 23.44 6.57 -5.58
N VAL A 222 23.52 5.27 -5.85
CA VAL A 222 24.11 4.71 -7.07
C VAL A 222 23.04 4.15 -8.02
N ASN A 223 23.20 4.38 -9.31
CA ASN A 223 22.39 3.75 -10.35
C ASN A 223 23.19 3.61 -11.66
N ALA A 224 23.20 2.40 -12.22
CA ALA A 224 23.97 2.01 -13.39
C ALA A 224 23.15 1.86 -14.70
N ASN A 225 21.84 2.10 -14.69
CA ASN A 225 21.00 1.92 -15.88
C ASN A 225 20.25 3.17 -16.38
N VAL A 226 20.18 4.26 -15.60
CA VAL A 226 19.59 5.54 -16.03
C VAL A 226 20.66 6.44 -16.67
N LEU A 227 20.51 6.70 -17.98
CA LEU A 227 21.47 7.41 -18.81
C LEU A 227 20.89 8.68 -19.46
N ASP A 228 21.77 9.61 -19.79
CA ASP A 228 21.48 10.80 -20.59
C ASP A 228 21.23 10.41 -22.07
N PRO A 229 20.11 10.83 -22.68
CA PRO A 229 19.69 10.39 -24.01
C PRO A 229 20.59 10.90 -25.14
N ALA A 230 21.32 12.00 -24.93
CA ALA A 230 22.13 12.65 -25.97
C ALA A 230 23.59 12.15 -26.01
N THR A 231 24.10 11.66 -24.88
CA THR A 231 25.52 11.28 -24.70
C THR A 231 25.72 9.83 -24.30
N GLY A 232 24.67 9.12 -23.86
CA GLY A 232 24.76 7.73 -23.41
C GLY A 232 25.55 7.52 -22.12
N LYS A 233 25.76 8.58 -21.34
CA LYS A 233 26.46 8.54 -20.04
C LYS A 233 25.48 8.33 -18.90
N PHE A 234 25.93 7.71 -17.81
CA PHE A 234 25.17 7.65 -16.56
C PHE A 234 24.82 9.06 -16.07
N ILE A 235 23.56 9.27 -15.66
CA ILE A 235 23.13 10.52 -15.01
C ILE A 235 23.59 10.53 -13.55
N TYR A 236 23.51 9.37 -12.90
CA TYR A 236 23.89 9.13 -11.51
C TYR A 236 25.24 8.41 -11.42
N GLN A 237 25.78 8.26 -10.21
CA GLN A 237 27.01 7.50 -10.01
C GLN A 237 26.73 6.00 -10.26
N PRO A 238 27.38 5.32 -11.23
CA PRO A 238 27.04 3.94 -11.56
C PRO A 238 27.43 2.97 -10.44
N TYR A 239 28.55 3.20 -9.75
CA TYR A 239 28.98 2.43 -8.60
C TYR A 239 29.85 3.25 -7.65
N LYS A 240 29.92 2.81 -6.40
CA LYS A 240 30.80 3.35 -5.34
C LYS A 240 31.65 2.22 -4.77
N ILE A 241 32.95 2.42 -4.63
CA ILE A 241 33.77 1.58 -3.74
C ILE A 241 33.74 2.18 -2.33
N ILE A 242 33.40 1.35 -1.35
CA ILE A 242 33.37 1.66 0.08
C ILE A 242 34.50 0.85 0.73
N GLU A 243 35.47 1.53 1.33
CA GLU A 243 36.57 0.87 2.04
C GLU A 243 36.20 0.72 3.51
N LYS A 244 36.10 -0.53 3.99
CA LYS A 244 35.70 -0.86 5.36
C LYS A 244 36.90 -1.44 6.10
N THR A 245 37.23 -0.87 7.25
CA THR A 245 38.10 -1.53 8.23
C THR A 245 37.23 -2.40 9.14
N PHE A 246 37.50 -3.69 9.14
CA PHE A 246 36.80 -4.71 9.92
C PHE A 246 37.76 -5.44 10.85
N THR A 247 37.22 -6.09 11.87
CA THR A 247 38.00 -6.94 12.79
C THR A 247 37.86 -8.40 12.36
N ASP A 248 38.99 -9.05 12.10
CA ASP A 248 39.05 -10.45 11.69
C ASP A 248 38.71 -11.42 12.86
N THR A 249 38.55 -12.71 12.57
CA THR A 249 38.21 -13.72 13.58
C THR A 249 39.33 -14.02 14.60
N GLN A 250 40.43 -13.27 14.57
CA GLN A 250 41.56 -13.32 15.51
C GLN A 250 41.77 -11.97 16.24
N GLY A 251 40.91 -10.97 16.01
CA GLY A 251 40.99 -9.65 16.64
C GLY A 251 41.87 -8.63 15.91
N ARG A 252 42.35 -8.91 14.70
CA ARG A 252 43.21 -8.01 13.91
C ARG A 252 42.37 -7.14 12.98
N LEU A 253 42.71 -5.85 12.86
CA LEU A 253 42.10 -4.98 11.86
C LEU A 253 42.51 -5.39 10.43
N THR A 254 41.57 -5.27 9.49
CA THR A 254 41.82 -5.55 8.06
C THR A 254 40.86 -4.76 7.16
N THR A 255 41.30 -4.38 5.96
CA THR A 255 40.51 -3.59 5.01
C THR A 255 39.85 -4.50 3.95
N VAL A 256 38.56 -4.28 3.73
CA VAL A 256 37.75 -4.90 2.68
C VAL A 256 37.10 -3.81 1.82
N LYS A 257 37.22 -3.91 0.50
CA LYS A 257 36.67 -2.93 -0.46
C LYS A 257 35.37 -3.44 -1.06
N ILE A 258 34.24 -2.95 -0.57
CA ILE A 258 32.92 -3.33 -1.06
C ILE A 258 32.50 -2.37 -2.16
N GLY A 259 32.43 -2.86 -3.39
CA GLY A 259 31.79 -2.15 -4.50
C GLY A 259 30.28 -2.28 -4.41
N VAL A 260 29.57 -1.15 -4.41
CA VAL A 260 28.10 -1.08 -4.43
C VAL A 260 27.66 -0.45 -5.74
N THR A 261 26.71 -1.08 -6.43
CA THR A 261 26.03 -0.60 -7.64
C THR A 261 24.53 -0.79 -7.48
N GLY A 262 23.69 -0.22 -8.34
CA GLY A 262 22.25 -0.47 -8.32
C GLY A 262 21.53 -0.17 -9.62
N ILE A 263 20.26 -0.56 -9.70
CA ILE A 263 19.38 -0.40 -10.87
C ILE A 263 17.94 -0.09 -10.43
N VAL A 264 17.13 0.39 -11.38
CA VAL A 264 15.68 0.66 -11.28
C VAL A 264 14.96 0.01 -12.47
N PRO A 265 13.68 -0.41 -12.41
CA PRO A 265 13.05 -1.12 -13.52
C PRO A 265 12.91 -0.21 -14.76
N PRO A 266 13.19 -0.69 -15.99
CA PRO A 266 13.04 0.09 -17.23
C PRO A 266 11.65 0.73 -17.42
N GLN A 267 10.63 0.16 -16.77
CA GLN A 267 9.23 0.55 -16.78
C GLN A 267 8.97 1.96 -16.23
N ILE A 268 9.92 2.61 -15.52
CA ILE A 268 9.76 4.03 -15.12
C ILE A 268 9.49 4.96 -16.30
N LEU A 269 9.99 4.65 -17.50
CA LEU A 269 9.69 5.39 -18.74
C LEU A 269 8.21 5.33 -19.15
N ASN A 270 7.48 4.32 -18.69
CA ASN A 270 6.04 4.16 -18.92
C ASN A 270 5.22 4.76 -17.76
N TRP A 271 5.62 4.47 -16.52
CA TRP A 271 4.90 4.89 -15.31
C TRP A 271 5.03 6.38 -15.03
N ASP A 272 6.27 6.89 -15.05
CA ASP A 272 6.59 8.28 -14.70
C ASP A 272 6.81 9.14 -15.96
N LYS A 273 6.10 8.78 -17.03
CA LYS A 273 6.33 9.28 -18.39
C LYS A 273 6.33 10.81 -18.46
N ALA A 274 5.38 11.48 -17.79
CA ALA A 274 5.26 12.94 -17.79
C ALA A 274 6.50 13.66 -17.20
N ASN A 275 7.21 12.99 -16.29
CA ASN A 275 8.43 13.49 -15.68
C ASN A 275 9.69 13.10 -16.47
N LEU A 276 9.69 11.97 -17.21
CA LEU A 276 10.91 11.38 -17.78
C LEU A 276 11.02 11.41 -19.31
N GLU A 277 9.93 11.55 -20.07
CA GLU A 277 9.95 11.46 -21.55
C GLU A 277 10.94 12.47 -22.17
N GLY A 278 11.88 11.96 -22.96
CA GLY A 278 12.92 12.74 -23.64
C GLY A 278 14.04 13.26 -22.74
N LYS A 279 13.99 13.04 -21.41
CA LYS A 279 15.00 13.52 -20.44
C LYS A 279 16.01 12.45 -20.04
N VAL A 280 15.59 11.18 -20.00
CA VAL A 280 16.44 10.03 -19.67
C VAL A 280 16.19 8.87 -20.64
N VAL A 281 17.12 7.93 -20.72
CA VAL A 281 16.86 6.55 -21.18
C VAL A 281 17.25 5.58 -20.09
N VAL A 282 16.56 4.44 -20.03
CA VAL A 282 16.83 3.39 -19.04
C VAL A 282 17.26 2.12 -19.77
N ARG A 283 18.41 1.57 -19.39
CA ARG A 283 18.88 0.27 -19.88
C ARG A 283 18.20 -0.87 -19.15
N ASP A 284 18.08 -1.99 -19.85
CA ASP A 284 17.93 -3.31 -19.26
C ASP A 284 18.91 -3.51 -18.09
N SER A 285 18.41 -4.04 -16.98
CA SER A 285 19.11 -4.04 -15.70
C SER A 285 20.14 -5.16 -15.63
N VAL A 286 19.83 -6.35 -16.19
CA VAL A 286 20.78 -7.46 -16.34
C VAL A 286 21.99 -7.05 -17.18
N GLU A 287 21.79 -6.38 -18.32
CA GLU A 287 22.88 -5.85 -19.14
C GLU A 287 23.69 -4.78 -18.41
N ALA A 288 23.03 -3.84 -17.71
CA ALA A 288 23.71 -2.79 -16.96
C ALA A 288 24.61 -3.37 -15.84
N ILE A 289 24.11 -4.33 -15.06
CA ILE A 289 24.90 -4.98 -14.00
C ILE A 289 26.03 -5.83 -14.60
N ARG A 290 25.75 -6.61 -15.64
CA ARG A 290 26.75 -7.44 -16.32
C ARG A 290 27.92 -6.61 -16.87
N ASP A 291 27.64 -5.42 -17.37
CA ASP A 291 28.66 -4.52 -17.92
C ASP A 291 29.44 -3.78 -16.79
N ILE A 292 28.81 -3.40 -15.68
CA ILE A 292 29.44 -2.60 -14.61
C ILE A 292 30.25 -3.42 -13.60
N ILE A 293 29.88 -4.67 -13.32
CA ILE A 293 30.59 -5.54 -12.35
C ILE A 293 32.09 -5.70 -12.71
N PRO A 294 32.49 -5.95 -13.97
CA PRO A 294 33.90 -5.92 -14.37
C PRO A 294 34.62 -4.60 -14.10
N GLU A 295 33.94 -3.45 -14.23
CA GLU A 295 34.53 -2.14 -13.93
C GLU A 295 34.75 -1.93 -12.43
N MET A 296 33.78 -2.34 -11.60
CA MET A 296 33.91 -2.34 -10.14
C MET A 296 35.09 -3.20 -9.67
N ARG A 297 35.23 -4.42 -10.21
CA ARG A 297 36.37 -5.30 -9.92
C ARG A 297 37.70 -4.67 -10.35
N LYS A 298 37.76 -4.07 -11.54
CA LYS A 298 38.94 -3.34 -12.05
C LYS A 298 39.28 -2.10 -11.21
N ALA A 299 38.30 -1.46 -10.58
CA ALA A 299 38.48 -0.37 -9.62
C ALA A 299 38.89 -0.84 -8.21
N GLY A 300 39.03 -2.15 -7.98
CA GLY A 300 39.50 -2.73 -6.73
C GLY A 300 38.40 -3.23 -5.79
N ALA A 301 37.22 -3.60 -6.29
CA ALA A 301 36.17 -4.23 -5.48
C ALA A 301 36.51 -5.68 -5.08
N ASP A 302 36.80 -5.89 -3.80
CA ASP A 302 36.96 -7.21 -3.16
C ASP A 302 35.63 -7.98 -3.10
N ILE A 303 34.53 -7.25 -2.86
CA ILE A 303 33.15 -7.74 -2.91
C ILE A 303 32.37 -6.80 -3.83
N THR A 304 31.37 -7.32 -4.54
CA THR A 304 30.37 -6.55 -5.27
C THR A 304 28.96 -6.86 -4.76
N LEU A 305 28.28 -5.80 -4.35
CA LEU A 305 26.90 -5.78 -3.88
C LEU A 305 26.04 -5.05 -4.92
N VAL A 306 24.96 -5.70 -5.35
CA VAL A 306 23.95 -5.08 -6.22
C VAL A 306 22.73 -4.68 -5.39
N LEU A 307 22.40 -3.40 -5.40
CA LEU A 307 21.14 -2.84 -4.93
C LEU A 307 20.15 -2.86 -6.10
N SER A 308 19.47 -3.99 -6.25
CA SER A 308 18.49 -4.23 -7.31
C SER A 308 17.15 -3.68 -6.85
N HIS A 309 16.80 -2.43 -7.17
CA HIS A 309 15.41 -2.00 -7.06
C HIS A 309 14.60 -2.64 -8.19
N SER A 310 14.16 -3.87 -7.93
CA SER A 310 13.49 -4.80 -8.82
C SER A 310 13.11 -6.02 -7.98
N GLY A 311 11.99 -6.65 -8.27
CA GLY A 311 11.62 -7.93 -7.64
C GLY A 311 12.41 -9.11 -8.18
N ILE A 312 12.01 -10.30 -7.74
CA ILE A 312 12.55 -11.58 -8.22
C ILE A 312 11.55 -12.14 -9.24
N GLY A 313 11.96 -12.29 -10.50
CA GLY A 313 11.15 -12.78 -11.61
C GLY A 313 10.99 -14.30 -11.64
N ASP A 314 10.93 -14.87 -12.85
CA ASP A 314 11.07 -16.32 -13.06
C ASP A 314 12.53 -16.72 -13.33
N ASP A 315 12.80 -17.94 -13.82
CA ASP A 315 14.14 -18.46 -14.08
C ASP A 315 14.67 -18.17 -15.51
N LYS A 316 13.91 -17.45 -16.34
CA LYS A 316 14.28 -17.03 -17.71
C LYS A 316 14.74 -15.57 -17.73
N TYR A 317 15.26 -15.12 -18.85
CA TYR A 317 15.60 -13.71 -19.05
C TYR A 317 15.00 -13.25 -20.37
N GLU A 318 13.98 -12.40 -20.29
CA GLU A 318 13.48 -11.61 -21.41
C GLU A 318 13.96 -10.16 -21.24
N LYS A 319 14.26 -9.48 -22.35
CA LYS A 319 15.02 -8.22 -22.29
C LYS A 319 14.15 -7.06 -21.79
N GLY A 320 14.54 -6.43 -20.68
CA GLY A 320 13.85 -5.29 -20.09
C GLY A 320 12.62 -5.68 -19.25
N GLU A 321 12.69 -6.83 -18.58
CA GLU A 321 11.68 -7.23 -17.60
C GLU A 321 11.70 -6.31 -16.37
N GLU A 322 10.59 -6.32 -15.63
CA GLU A 322 10.40 -5.47 -14.44
C GLU A 322 11.09 -6.05 -13.18
N ASN A 323 11.26 -7.38 -13.15
CA ASN A 323 11.64 -8.14 -11.96
C ASN A 323 12.82 -9.06 -12.29
N GLU A 324 14.00 -8.50 -12.46
CA GLU A 324 15.22 -9.19 -12.94
C GLU A 324 16.13 -9.72 -11.81
N GLY A 325 15.64 -9.80 -10.56
CA GLY A 325 16.44 -10.14 -9.38
C GLY A 325 17.06 -11.54 -9.37
N TYR A 326 16.42 -12.54 -10.00
CA TYR A 326 16.97 -13.90 -10.15
C TYR A 326 18.16 -13.90 -11.13
N GLN A 327 18.03 -13.14 -12.22
CA GLN A 327 18.95 -13.00 -13.32
C GLN A 327 20.20 -12.26 -12.84
N ILE A 328 20.00 -11.14 -12.13
CA ILE A 328 21.05 -10.34 -11.49
C ILE A 328 21.84 -11.17 -10.46
N ALA A 329 21.17 -11.94 -9.60
CA ALA A 329 21.85 -12.84 -8.65
C ALA A 329 22.64 -13.96 -9.34
N SER A 330 22.31 -14.29 -10.59
CA SER A 330 22.98 -15.32 -11.40
C SER A 330 24.15 -14.77 -12.24
N LEU A 331 24.45 -13.47 -12.19
CA LEU A 331 25.50 -12.86 -13.01
C LEU A 331 26.93 -13.18 -12.47
N PRO A 332 27.86 -13.64 -13.33
CA PRO A 332 29.22 -13.95 -12.91
C PRO A 332 29.94 -12.77 -12.26
N GLY A 333 30.35 -12.97 -11.00
CA GLY A 333 31.16 -12.02 -10.25
C GLY A 333 30.38 -11.11 -9.30
N VAL A 334 29.05 -11.17 -9.27
CA VAL A 334 28.21 -10.63 -8.18
C VAL A 334 28.38 -11.51 -6.93
N ASP A 335 28.51 -10.91 -5.74
CA ASP A 335 28.67 -11.67 -4.48
C ASP A 335 27.45 -11.57 -3.53
N ALA A 336 26.59 -10.58 -3.72
CA ALA A 336 25.37 -10.37 -2.93
C ALA A 336 24.37 -9.46 -3.67
N VAL A 337 23.07 -9.67 -3.48
CA VAL A 337 22.01 -8.84 -4.04
C VAL A 337 20.98 -8.47 -2.97
N VAL A 338 20.63 -7.18 -2.88
CA VAL A 338 19.40 -6.74 -2.22
C VAL A 338 18.36 -6.50 -3.31
N THR A 339 17.14 -6.98 -3.10
CA THR A 339 15.99 -6.86 -4.01
C THR A 339 14.84 -6.13 -3.32
N GLY A 340 13.90 -5.59 -4.09
CA GLY A 340 12.81 -4.71 -3.62
C GLY A 340 11.62 -4.69 -4.59
N HIS A 341 10.98 -3.52 -4.75
CA HIS A 341 9.94 -3.16 -5.73
C HIS A 341 8.63 -3.95 -5.61
N SER A 342 8.71 -5.27 -5.69
CA SER A 342 7.59 -6.21 -5.60
C SER A 342 7.09 -6.47 -4.16
N HIS A 343 7.66 -5.80 -3.16
CA HIS A 343 7.27 -5.82 -1.73
C HIS A 343 7.24 -7.21 -1.06
N ALA A 344 7.84 -8.24 -1.66
CA ALA A 344 7.78 -9.61 -1.17
C ALA A 344 8.81 -9.91 -0.06
N GLU A 345 8.61 -11.02 0.63
CA GLU A 345 9.55 -11.56 1.62
C GLU A 345 10.45 -12.63 0.97
N PHE A 346 11.77 -12.40 0.94
CA PHE A 346 12.76 -13.43 0.61
C PHE A 346 14.02 -13.31 1.48
N PRO A 347 14.56 -14.42 2.02
CA PRO A 347 14.00 -15.77 2.03
C PRO A 347 12.82 -15.96 3.01
N SER A 348 12.02 -17.01 2.80
CA SER A 348 11.03 -17.46 3.80
C SER A 348 11.67 -18.15 5.02
N GLY A 349 12.96 -18.46 4.95
CA GLY A 349 13.75 -19.08 6.03
C GLY A 349 13.51 -20.57 6.24
N ASN A 350 12.62 -21.20 5.47
CA ASN A 350 12.08 -22.53 5.75
C ASN A 350 11.98 -23.48 4.54
N GLY A 351 12.33 -23.05 3.32
CA GLY A 351 12.25 -23.90 2.13
C GLY A 351 10.84 -24.02 1.52
N THR A 352 9.89 -23.14 1.89
CA THR A 352 8.48 -23.18 1.41
C THR A 352 7.98 -21.85 0.85
N GLY A 353 8.86 -20.93 0.46
CA GLY A 353 8.49 -19.66 -0.16
C GLY A 353 7.95 -19.80 -1.60
N PHE A 354 7.39 -18.73 -2.14
CA PHE A 354 6.89 -18.68 -3.54
C PHE A 354 7.99 -18.94 -4.59
N TYR A 355 9.23 -18.56 -4.28
CA TYR A 355 10.38 -18.63 -5.18
C TYR A 355 11.05 -20.01 -5.25
N GLU A 356 10.78 -20.92 -4.31
CA GLU A 356 11.40 -22.27 -4.24
C GLU A 356 11.04 -23.17 -5.44
N LYS A 357 10.03 -22.77 -6.21
CA LYS A 357 9.64 -23.42 -7.47
C LYS A 357 10.65 -23.23 -8.61
N TYR A 358 11.57 -22.25 -8.49
CA TYR A 358 12.57 -21.94 -9.51
C TYR A 358 13.89 -22.68 -9.23
N PRO A 359 14.58 -23.21 -10.27
CA PRO A 359 15.85 -23.92 -10.10
C PRO A 359 16.91 -23.06 -9.40
N GLY A 360 17.67 -23.67 -8.48
CA GLY A 360 18.80 -23.01 -7.82
C GLY A 360 18.44 -22.00 -6.73
N VAL A 361 17.16 -21.84 -6.41
CA VAL A 361 16.72 -21.11 -5.20
C VAL A 361 16.92 -21.99 -3.96
N ASP A 362 17.40 -21.38 -2.88
CA ASP A 362 17.48 -21.93 -1.53
C ASP A 362 16.94 -20.87 -0.56
N GLY A 363 15.63 -20.92 -0.28
CA GLY A 363 15.00 -20.06 0.73
C GLY A 363 15.17 -20.54 2.18
N VAL A 364 16.03 -21.52 2.47
CA VAL A 364 16.51 -21.82 3.83
C VAL A 364 17.75 -20.99 4.16
N ASN A 365 18.63 -20.77 3.19
CA ASN A 365 19.86 -19.99 3.32
C ASN A 365 19.85 -18.67 2.52
N GLY A 366 18.71 -18.31 1.94
CA GLY A 366 18.53 -17.06 1.20
C GLY A 366 19.51 -16.92 0.06
N LYS A 367 19.57 -17.92 -0.83
CA LYS A 367 20.44 -17.91 -2.01
C LYS A 367 19.64 -18.11 -3.30
N ILE A 368 20.13 -17.53 -4.38
CA ILE A 368 19.72 -17.81 -5.76
C ILE A 368 21.00 -18.14 -6.54
N ASN A 369 21.08 -19.35 -7.10
CA ASN A 369 22.25 -19.89 -7.80
C ASN A 369 23.58 -19.77 -7.03
N GLY A 370 23.50 -19.79 -5.69
CA GLY A 370 24.64 -19.69 -4.77
C GLY A 370 24.92 -18.28 -4.24
N THR A 371 24.44 -17.24 -4.93
CA THR A 371 24.54 -15.84 -4.49
C THR A 371 23.51 -15.57 -3.38
N PRO A 372 23.88 -14.98 -2.24
CA PRO A 372 22.91 -14.59 -1.21
C PRO A 372 22.04 -13.41 -1.68
N VAL A 373 20.73 -13.51 -1.44
CA VAL A 373 19.73 -12.53 -1.82
C VAL A 373 18.78 -12.25 -0.66
N THR A 374 18.34 -11.01 -0.51
CA THR A 374 17.25 -10.63 0.41
C THR A 374 16.25 -9.69 -0.26
N MET A 375 14.96 -9.89 0.03
CA MET A 375 13.89 -8.90 -0.18
C MET A 375 13.19 -8.71 1.16
N ALA A 376 13.25 -7.49 1.71
CA ALA A 376 12.93 -7.22 3.11
C ALA A 376 11.52 -6.63 3.31
N GLY A 377 10.52 -7.18 2.61
CA GLY A 377 9.13 -6.71 2.71
C GLY A 377 8.99 -5.28 2.23
N LYS A 378 8.46 -4.39 3.10
CA LYS A 378 8.30 -2.96 2.81
C LYS A 378 8.07 -2.13 4.06
N TYR A 379 8.02 -0.81 3.91
CA TYR A 379 7.58 0.14 4.95
C TYR A 379 8.43 0.10 6.24
N GLY A 380 9.61 -0.53 6.20
CA GLY A 380 10.40 -0.83 7.39
C GLY A 380 9.80 -1.91 8.30
N ASP A 381 9.01 -2.84 7.77
CA ASP A 381 8.46 -3.99 8.51
C ASP A 381 9.48 -5.14 8.70
N HIS A 382 10.53 -5.21 7.87
CA HIS A 382 11.70 -6.05 8.09
C HIS A 382 13.03 -5.31 7.92
N LEU A 383 14.09 -5.99 8.39
CA LEU A 383 15.49 -5.74 8.07
C LEU A 383 16.05 -6.93 7.29
N GLY A 384 16.61 -6.67 6.10
CA GLY A 384 17.41 -7.63 5.34
C GLY A 384 18.80 -7.80 5.96
N VAL A 385 19.28 -9.05 6.03
CA VAL A 385 20.60 -9.39 6.59
C VAL A 385 21.27 -10.45 5.72
N ILE A 386 22.36 -10.05 5.06
CA ILE A 386 23.27 -10.96 4.34
C ILE A 386 24.57 -11.08 5.14
N ASP A 387 24.88 -12.28 5.60
CA ASP A 387 26.18 -12.61 6.20
C ASP A 387 27.10 -13.23 5.13
N LEU A 388 28.35 -12.77 5.06
CA LEU A 388 29.40 -13.22 4.13
C LEU A 388 30.67 -13.60 4.91
N LYS A 389 31.15 -14.82 4.71
CA LYS A 389 32.43 -15.28 5.27
C LYS A 389 33.55 -15.17 4.24
N LEU A 390 34.49 -14.28 4.49
CA LEU A 390 35.59 -13.98 3.55
C LEU A 390 36.90 -14.61 4.01
N ASN A 391 37.62 -15.24 3.08
CA ASN A 391 39.00 -15.68 3.29
C ASN A 391 39.92 -14.93 2.30
N TYR A 392 40.98 -14.30 2.80
CA TYR A 392 41.99 -13.67 1.95
C TYR A 392 42.98 -14.73 1.47
N THR A 393 42.95 -15.03 0.17
CA THR A 393 43.77 -16.08 -0.45
C THR A 393 44.17 -15.74 -1.89
N ASP A 394 45.38 -16.09 -2.28
CA ASP A 394 46.03 -15.66 -3.53
C ASP A 394 46.10 -14.12 -3.67
N GLY A 395 46.27 -13.40 -2.55
CA GLY A 395 46.34 -11.93 -2.56
C GLY A 395 45.02 -11.21 -2.89
N LYS A 396 43.87 -11.85 -2.63
CA LYS A 396 42.53 -11.23 -2.73
C LYS A 396 41.54 -11.86 -1.75
N TRP A 397 40.51 -11.10 -1.36
CA TRP A 397 39.38 -11.69 -0.66
C TRP A 397 38.55 -12.61 -1.58
N LYS A 398 37.96 -13.65 -0.99
CA LYS A 398 36.98 -14.54 -1.64
C LYS A 398 35.88 -14.86 -0.64
N VAL A 399 34.61 -14.82 -1.08
CA VAL A 399 33.50 -15.40 -0.30
C VAL A 399 33.69 -16.91 -0.25
N THR A 400 33.53 -17.50 0.94
CA THR A 400 33.69 -18.94 1.18
C THR A 400 32.49 -19.60 1.84
N ASP A 401 31.67 -18.80 2.54
CA ASP A 401 30.28 -19.12 2.86
C ASP A 401 29.45 -17.82 2.85
N SER A 402 28.14 -17.96 2.75
CA SER A 402 27.19 -16.86 2.65
C SER A 402 25.81 -17.26 3.21
N LYS A 403 25.01 -16.31 3.66
CA LYS A 403 23.59 -16.54 3.98
C LYS A 403 22.77 -15.25 3.85
N GLY A 404 21.66 -15.30 3.11
CA GLY A 404 20.59 -14.32 3.17
C GLY A 404 19.56 -14.66 4.25
N SER A 405 18.97 -13.64 4.88
CA SER A 405 17.89 -13.75 5.86
C SER A 405 17.15 -12.42 6.02
N ILE A 406 15.92 -12.46 6.53
CA ILE A 406 15.15 -11.27 6.91
C ILE A 406 14.73 -11.34 8.37
N ARG A 407 14.50 -10.18 9.00
CA ARG A 407 14.10 -10.05 10.41
C ARG A 407 12.89 -9.13 10.50
N LYS A 408 11.74 -9.64 10.92
CA LYS A 408 10.52 -8.83 11.09
C LYS A 408 10.59 -7.97 12.36
N VAL A 409 9.98 -6.79 12.34
CA VAL A 409 9.84 -5.93 13.54
C VAL A 409 8.94 -6.57 14.59
N ASP A 410 9.14 -6.20 15.86
CA ASP A 410 8.25 -6.63 16.94
C ASP A 410 6.92 -5.89 16.89
N THR A 411 5.91 -6.58 16.37
CA THR A 411 4.53 -6.10 16.17
C THR A 411 3.72 -5.98 17.47
N LYS A 412 4.28 -6.34 18.63
CA LYS A 412 3.62 -6.32 19.94
C LYS A 412 4.25 -5.35 20.94
N SER A 413 5.43 -4.81 20.61
CA SER A 413 6.17 -3.84 21.41
C SER A 413 5.98 -2.44 20.82
N ASN A 414 6.03 -1.38 21.65
CA ASN A 414 6.07 0.02 21.20
C ASN A 414 7.49 0.62 21.18
N VAL A 415 8.53 -0.22 21.34
CA VAL A 415 9.92 0.22 21.30
C VAL A 415 10.32 0.57 19.87
N ALA A 416 10.79 1.80 19.69
CA ALA A 416 11.36 2.37 18.47
C ALA A 416 12.62 3.20 18.82
N ASP A 417 13.49 3.45 17.84
CA ASP A 417 14.71 4.23 18.05
C ASP A 417 14.42 5.74 18.13
N GLN A 418 14.71 6.32 19.29
CA GLN A 418 14.40 7.72 19.58
C GLN A 418 15.11 8.70 18.64
N ARG A 419 16.28 8.36 18.06
CA ARG A 419 16.97 9.22 17.09
C ARG A 419 16.10 9.45 15.85
N VAL A 420 15.45 8.40 15.36
CA VAL A 420 14.58 8.46 14.19
C VAL A 420 13.29 9.22 14.52
N VAL A 421 12.73 9.02 15.71
CA VAL A 421 11.54 9.75 16.20
C VAL A 421 11.83 11.25 16.35
N ASP A 422 12.99 11.62 16.90
CA ASP A 422 13.39 13.02 17.08
C ASP A 422 13.65 13.73 15.74
N ILE A 423 14.30 13.04 14.78
CA ILE A 423 14.48 13.55 13.40
C ILE A 423 13.15 13.69 12.68
N ALA A 424 12.24 12.71 12.85
CA ALA A 424 10.92 12.75 12.20
C ALA A 424 10.04 13.90 12.68
N LYS A 425 10.17 14.28 13.96
CA LYS A 425 9.22 15.08 14.75
C LYS A 425 8.54 16.24 14.00
N GLU A 426 9.31 17.08 13.32
CA GLU A 426 8.77 18.23 12.57
C GLU A 426 7.96 17.79 11.35
N SER A 427 8.58 17.02 10.45
CA SER A 427 7.90 16.47 9.26
C SER A 427 6.68 15.60 9.61
N HIS A 428 6.75 14.82 10.70
CA HIS A 428 5.67 14.01 11.23
C HIS A 428 4.49 14.86 11.73
N GLN A 429 4.76 15.92 12.50
CA GLN A 429 3.70 16.82 12.98
C GLN A 429 3.11 17.67 11.84
N GLY A 430 3.93 18.12 10.88
CA GLY A 430 3.49 18.76 9.64
C GLY A 430 2.57 17.85 8.82
N THR A 431 2.97 16.58 8.65
CA THR A 431 2.16 15.56 7.98
C THR A 431 0.85 15.29 8.71
N ILE A 432 0.85 15.16 10.05
CA ILE A 432 -0.38 15.02 10.85
C ILE A 432 -1.32 16.21 10.64
N ASN A 433 -0.80 17.43 10.61
CA ASN A 433 -1.59 18.63 10.36
C ASN A 433 -2.17 18.63 8.93
N TYR A 434 -1.37 18.20 7.94
CA TYR A 434 -1.77 18.07 6.53
C TYR A 434 -2.84 16.99 6.31
N VAL A 435 -2.70 15.78 6.87
CA VAL A 435 -3.72 14.73 6.67
C VAL A 435 -5.05 15.02 7.37
N ARG A 436 -5.00 15.88 8.40
CA ARG A 436 -6.16 16.46 9.08
C ARG A 436 -6.67 17.74 8.40
N GLN A 437 -6.01 18.27 7.37
CA GLN A 437 -6.49 19.45 6.66
C GLN A 437 -7.66 19.10 5.74
N GLN A 438 -8.65 19.99 5.67
CA GLN A 438 -9.73 19.91 4.69
C GLN A 438 -9.16 20.05 3.26
N VAL A 439 -9.41 19.04 2.42
CA VAL A 439 -9.04 19.04 0.99
C VAL A 439 -10.22 19.41 0.09
N GLY A 440 -11.44 19.25 0.57
CA GLY A 440 -12.67 19.64 -0.12
C GLY A 440 -13.92 19.56 0.78
N THR A 441 -15.08 19.51 0.15
CA THR A 441 -16.40 19.39 0.78
C THR A 441 -17.20 18.35 0.00
N THR A 442 -17.93 17.46 0.69
CA THR A 442 -18.89 16.55 0.08
C THR A 442 -20.33 16.99 0.36
N THR A 443 -21.16 17.11 -0.69
CA THR A 443 -22.55 17.58 -0.58
C THR A 443 -23.52 16.49 -0.08
N ALA A 444 -23.10 15.24 -0.10
CA ALA A 444 -23.82 14.08 0.43
C ALA A 444 -22.87 13.23 1.31
N PRO A 445 -23.39 12.43 2.26
CA PRO A 445 -22.56 11.52 3.04
C PRO A 445 -21.96 10.42 2.14
N ILE A 446 -20.72 10.01 2.44
CA ILE A 446 -20.06 8.85 1.84
C ILE A 446 -20.13 7.73 2.87
N THR A 447 -21.09 6.83 2.70
CA THR A 447 -21.31 5.68 3.57
C THR A 447 -21.41 4.42 2.74
N SER A 448 -21.08 3.25 3.29
CA SER A 448 -21.08 1.97 2.58
C SER A 448 -22.09 0.93 3.10
N TYR A 449 -23.00 1.32 4.01
CA TYR A 449 -23.86 0.39 4.75
C TYR A 449 -24.79 -0.48 3.90
N PHE A 450 -25.09 -0.02 2.68
CA PHE A 450 -26.02 -0.70 1.78
C PHE A 450 -25.37 -1.07 0.43
N ALA A 451 -24.05 -0.87 0.28
CA ALA A 451 -23.27 -1.17 -0.92
C ALA A 451 -23.37 -2.63 -1.41
N LEU A 452 -23.78 -3.57 -0.55
CA LEU A 452 -24.02 -4.98 -0.90
C LEU A 452 -25.48 -5.31 -1.22
N VAL A 453 -26.36 -4.31 -1.33
CA VAL A 453 -27.77 -4.48 -1.73
C VAL A 453 -28.30 -3.39 -2.67
N LYS A 454 -27.55 -2.31 -2.90
CA LYS A 454 -27.84 -1.24 -3.86
C LYS A 454 -26.57 -0.48 -4.24
N ASP A 455 -26.64 0.28 -5.33
CA ASP A 455 -25.61 1.28 -5.66
C ASP A 455 -25.49 2.35 -4.55
N ASP A 456 -24.26 2.82 -4.31
CA ASP A 456 -23.83 3.35 -3.02
C ASP A 456 -22.68 4.38 -3.15
N PRO A 457 -22.73 5.50 -2.40
CA PRO A 457 -21.83 6.63 -2.57
C PRO A 457 -20.35 6.33 -2.25
N SER A 458 -20.05 5.25 -1.52
CA SER A 458 -18.67 4.81 -1.25
C SER A 458 -17.96 4.23 -2.49
N VAL A 459 -18.69 3.63 -3.43
CA VAL A 459 -18.07 3.13 -4.68
C VAL A 459 -18.06 4.23 -5.74
N GLN A 460 -19.15 4.99 -5.83
CA GLN A 460 -19.34 6.10 -6.78
C GLN A 460 -18.20 7.12 -6.76
N ILE A 461 -17.68 7.50 -5.59
CA ILE A 461 -16.56 8.45 -5.48
C ILE A 461 -15.23 7.87 -5.99
N VAL A 462 -14.98 6.58 -5.78
CA VAL A 462 -13.76 5.90 -6.24
C VAL A 462 -13.75 5.82 -7.76
N ASN A 463 -14.88 5.38 -8.35
CA ASN A 463 -15.03 5.33 -9.80
C ASN A 463 -14.94 6.71 -10.45
N ASN A 464 -15.52 7.76 -9.87
CA ASN A 464 -15.35 9.14 -10.37
C ASN A 464 -13.88 9.61 -10.36
N ALA A 465 -13.12 9.31 -9.30
CA ALA A 465 -11.70 9.66 -9.23
C ALA A 465 -10.84 8.88 -10.24
N GLN A 466 -11.11 7.58 -10.40
CA GLN A 466 -10.45 6.71 -11.38
C GLN A 466 -10.74 7.17 -12.83
N LEU A 467 -12.00 7.49 -13.16
CA LEU A 467 -12.39 8.09 -14.44
C LEU A 467 -11.70 9.43 -14.69
N TRP A 468 -11.61 10.30 -13.68
CA TRP A 468 -10.94 11.60 -13.77
C TRP A 468 -9.44 11.43 -14.03
N TYR A 469 -8.79 10.49 -13.34
CA TYR A 469 -7.36 10.27 -13.47
C TYR A 469 -6.98 9.64 -14.83
N ALA A 470 -7.64 8.55 -15.23
CA ALA A 470 -7.30 7.85 -16.48
C ALA A 470 -7.52 8.69 -17.74
N LYS A 471 -8.47 9.64 -17.74
CA LYS A 471 -8.65 10.60 -18.85
C LYS A 471 -7.41 11.46 -19.11
N GLN A 472 -6.61 11.73 -18.08
CA GLN A 472 -5.35 12.46 -18.20
C GLN A 472 -4.25 11.52 -18.70
N GLU A 473 -4.15 10.32 -18.13
CA GLU A 473 -3.16 9.30 -18.51
C GLU A 473 -3.35 8.67 -19.90
N LEU A 474 -4.51 8.88 -20.52
CA LEU A 474 -4.80 8.51 -21.91
C LEU A 474 -4.68 9.71 -22.88
N ALA A 475 -4.51 10.94 -22.40
CA ALA A 475 -4.59 12.13 -23.24
C ALA A 475 -3.55 12.08 -24.39
N GLY A 476 -4.05 12.02 -25.62
CA GLY A 476 -3.23 11.94 -26.83
C GLY A 476 -2.86 10.50 -27.28
N THR A 477 -3.25 9.45 -26.57
CA THR A 477 -3.12 8.07 -27.06
C THR A 477 -4.34 7.65 -27.91
N PRO A 478 -4.23 6.61 -28.75
CA PRO A 478 -5.38 6.10 -29.52
C PRO A 478 -6.57 5.68 -28.64
N GLU A 479 -6.28 5.14 -27.46
CA GLU A 479 -7.25 4.60 -26.51
C GLU A 479 -8.17 5.66 -25.89
N ALA A 480 -7.78 6.94 -25.88
CA ALA A 480 -8.64 8.05 -25.43
C ALA A 480 -9.94 8.22 -26.23
N ASN A 481 -10.03 7.60 -27.41
CA ASN A 481 -11.21 7.61 -28.27
C ASN A 481 -12.20 6.47 -27.93
N LEU A 482 -11.83 5.56 -27.04
CA LEU A 482 -12.70 4.47 -26.57
C LEU A 482 -13.57 4.94 -25.39
N PRO A 483 -14.75 4.31 -25.19
CA PRO A 483 -15.49 4.41 -23.93
C PRO A 483 -14.60 4.10 -22.72
N ILE A 484 -14.51 5.04 -21.77
CA ILE A 484 -13.81 4.87 -20.50
C ILE A 484 -14.83 4.57 -19.41
N LEU A 485 -14.67 3.42 -18.76
CA LEU A 485 -15.44 2.91 -17.61
C LEU A 485 -14.52 2.81 -16.38
N SER A 486 -15.08 2.59 -15.20
CA SER A 486 -14.29 2.35 -13.99
C SER A 486 -14.88 1.25 -13.12
N ALA A 487 -14.02 0.42 -12.53
CA ALA A 487 -14.40 -0.74 -11.73
C ALA A 487 -13.76 -0.70 -10.32
N ALA A 488 -14.61 -0.59 -9.31
CA ALA A 488 -14.24 -0.49 -7.89
C ALA A 488 -15.19 -1.30 -6.99
N ALA A 489 -14.70 -1.66 -5.80
CA ALA A 489 -15.40 -2.51 -4.83
C ALA A 489 -15.54 -1.84 -3.44
N PRO A 490 -16.65 -2.05 -2.70
CA PRO A 490 -16.84 -1.48 -1.37
C PRO A 490 -16.05 -2.26 -0.31
N PHE A 491 -14.76 -1.96 -0.15
CA PHE A 491 -13.85 -2.75 0.71
C PHE A 491 -14.28 -2.87 2.18
N LYS A 492 -14.94 -1.83 2.71
CA LYS A 492 -15.55 -1.81 4.04
C LYS A 492 -17.07 -1.90 3.90
N ALA A 493 -17.64 -3.10 3.89
CA ALA A 493 -19.10 -3.29 3.89
C ALA A 493 -19.53 -4.45 4.82
N GLY A 494 -19.15 -4.39 6.09
CA GLY A 494 -19.36 -5.48 7.06
C GLY A 494 -18.40 -6.65 6.89
N THR A 495 -17.34 -6.43 6.10
CA THR A 495 -16.36 -7.39 5.63
C THR A 495 -15.79 -8.23 6.77
N ARG A 496 -15.64 -9.55 6.58
CA ARG A 496 -15.24 -10.55 7.61
C ARG A 496 -16.18 -10.62 8.84
N GLY A 497 -17.37 -10.03 8.79
CA GLY A 497 -18.34 -10.07 9.90
C GLY A 497 -18.08 -9.02 11.00
N ASP A 498 -17.39 -7.93 10.67
CA ASP A 498 -17.11 -6.81 11.57
C ASP A 498 -18.16 -5.68 11.40
N ALA A 499 -18.91 -5.39 12.46
CA ALA A 499 -19.94 -4.35 12.48
C ALA A 499 -19.38 -2.92 12.36
N THR A 500 -18.07 -2.74 12.55
CA THR A 500 -17.35 -1.47 12.43
C THR A 500 -16.68 -1.27 11.07
N ALA A 501 -16.59 -2.33 10.25
CA ALA A 501 -15.98 -2.30 8.92
C ALA A 501 -16.91 -1.69 7.85
N TYR A 502 -17.29 -0.43 8.03
CA TYR A 502 -18.02 0.41 7.06
C TYR A 502 -17.33 1.77 6.90
N THR A 503 -17.30 2.30 5.68
CA THR A 503 -16.96 3.72 5.45
C THR A 503 -18.11 4.58 5.98
N ASP A 504 -17.80 5.62 6.75
CA ASP A 504 -18.80 6.45 7.44
C ASP A 504 -18.34 7.92 7.53
N ILE A 505 -18.47 8.64 6.41
CA ILE A 505 -18.05 10.05 6.27
C ILE A 505 -19.31 10.91 6.07
N PRO A 506 -19.63 11.86 6.97
CA PRO A 506 -20.82 12.70 6.84
C PRO A 506 -20.70 13.72 5.71
N ALA A 507 -21.83 14.31 5.31
CA ALA A 507 -21.83 15.49 4.44
C ALA A 507 -21.10 16.67 5.13
N GLY A 508 -20.39 17.49 4.35
CA GLY A 508 -19.58 18.61 4.85
C GLY A 508 -18.08 18.48 4.51
N PRO A 509 -17.19 19.11 5.28
CA PRO A 509 -15.74 19.06 5.08
C PRO A 509 -15.16 17.65 5.02
N ILE A 510 -14.29 17.39 4.04
CA ILE A 510 -13.53 16.14 3.91
C ILE A 510 -12.02 16.39 3.94
N ALA A 511 -11.29 15.57 4.70
CA ALA A 511 -9.84 15.60 4.88
C ALA A 511 -9.17 14.34 4.30
N ILE A 512 -7.84 14.36 4.12
CA ILE A 512 -7.09 13.25 3.51
C ILE A 512 -7.29 11.94 4.27
N LYS A 513 -7.30 11.98 5.61
CA LYS A 513 -7.54 10.78 6.44
C LYS A 513 -8.93 10.15 6.24
N ASN A 514 -9.89 10.85 5.64
CA ASN A 514 -11.18 10.24 5.28
C ASN A 514 -11.08 9.40 4.00
N VAL A 515 -10.15 9.70 3.09
CA VAL A 515 -9.89 8.89 1.88
C VAL A 515 -9.28 7.52 2.26
N ALA A 516 -8.60 7.42 3.39
CA ALA A 516 -8.14 6.16 3.95
C ALA A 516 -9.27 5.21 4.36
N ASP A 517 -10.33 5.78 4.97
CA ASP A 517 -11.52 5.05 5.41
C ASP A 517 -12.40 4.57 4.24
N LEU A 518 -12.20 5.19 3.08
CA LEU A 518 -12.83 4.87 1.80
C LEU A 518 -12.06 3.76 1.06
N TYR A 519 -10.74 3.91 0.90
CA TYR A 519 -9.89 2.98 0.14
C TYR A 519 -8.84 2.35 1.07
N LEU A 520 -9.10 1.12 1.53
CA LEU A 520 -8.31 0.45 2.58
C LEU A 520 -6.92 -0.04 2.09
N TYR A 521 -6.78 -0.31 0.80
CA TYR A 521 -5.56 -0.89 0.23
C TYR A 521 -4.61 0.15 -0.36
N ASP A 522 -3.34 -0.21 -0.43
CA ASP A 522 -2.23 0.51 -1.08
C ASP A 522 -2.15 0.27 -2.60
N ASN A 523 -3.12 -0.47 -3.16
CA ASN A 523 -3.22 -0.77 -4.59
C ASN A 523 -3.03 0.47 -5.50
N VAL A 524 -2.13 0.37 -6.46
CA VAL A 524 -2.00 1.35 -7.56
C VAL A 524 -3.09 1.19 -8.62
N THR A 525 -3.34 2.26 -9.35
CA THR A 525 -4.31 2.31 -10.45
C THR A 525 -3.79 1.57 -11.69
N ALA A 526 -4.72 1.01 -12.46
CA ALA A 526 -4.44 0.22 -13.67
C ALA A 526 -5.47 0.52 -14.77
N ILE A 527 -5.03 0.43 -16.03
CA ILE A 527 -5.85 0.55 -17.23
C ILE A 527 -5.88 -0.79 -17.97
N LEU A 528 -7.09 -1.25 -18.27
CA LEU A 528 -7.36 -2.47 -19.02
C LEU A 528 -8.12 -2.14 -20.31
N LYS A 529 -7.81 -2.79 -21.44
CA LYS A 529 -8.68 -2.77 -22.63
C LYS A 529 -9.40 -4.11 -22.80
N VAL A 530 -10.72 -4.09 -22.59
CA VAL A 530 -11.61 -5.25 -22.66
C VAL A 530 -12.69 -5.04 -23.72
N ASN A 531 -13.33 -6.11 -24.16
CA ASN A 531 -14.53 -6.03 -25.01
C ASN A 531 -15.84 -6.25 -24.22
N GLY A 532 -16.98 -6.00 -24.85
CA GLY A 532 -18.30 -6.18 -24.23
C GLY A 532 -18.58 -7.58 -23.66
N ALA A 533 -18.02 -8.64 -24.27
CA ALA A 533 -18.12 -9.99 -23.73
C ALA A 533 -17.33 -10.14 -22.42
N GLN A 534 -16.06 -9.69 -22.41
CA GLN A 534 -15.19 -9.70 -21.24
C GLN A 534 -15.75 -8.85 -20.09
N LEU A 535 -16.27 -7.66 -20.40
CA LEU A 535 -16.95 -6.78 -19.46
C LEU A 535 -18.15 -7.48 -18.79
N LYS A 536 -18.89 -8.30 -19.54
CA LYS A 536 -19.97 -9.12 -18.97
C LYS A 536 -19.43 -10.23 -18.07
N GLU A 537 -18.39 -10.96 -18.47
CA GLU A 537 -17.82 -12.03 -17.63
C GLU A 537 -17.25 -11.50 -16.31
N TRP A 538 -16.73 -10.27 -16.29
CA TRP A 538 -16.34 -9.55 -15.07
C TRP A 538 -17.53 -9.38 -14.12
N LEU A 539 -18.64 -8.81 -14.61
CA LEU A 539 -19.86 -8.61 -13.83
C LEU A 539 -20.51 -9.95 -13.39
N GLU A 540 -20.43 -11.01 -14.21
CA GLU A 540 -20.89 -12.36 -13.85
C GLU A 540 -20.05 -12.98 -12.72
N MET A 541 -18.77 -12.61 -12.58
CA MET A 541 -17.94 -12.98 -11.42
C MET A 541 -18.30 -12.14 -10.18
N SER A 542 -18.45 -10.82 -10.31
CA SER A 542 -18.87 -9.95 -9.20
C SER A 542 -20.23 -10.35 -8.63
N ALA A 543 -21.15 -10.85 -9.45
CA ALA A 543 -22.44 -11.39 -9.04
C ALA A 543 -22.35 -12.57 -8.03
N GLY A 544 -21.16 -13.16 -7.83
CA GLY A 544 -20.87 -14.15 -6.78
C GLY A 544 -21.13 -13.66 -5.35
N GLN A 545 -21.18 -12.34 -5.14
CA GLN A 545 -21.50 -11.68 -3.87
C GLN A 545 -22.95 -11.92 -3.39
N PHE A 546 -23.83 -12.43 -4.24
CA PHE A 546 -25.22 -12.74 -3.88
C PHE A 546 -25.48 -14.25 -3.84
N ASN A 547 -26.36 -14.69 -2.94
CA ASN A 547 -26.83 -16.08 -2.93
C ASN A 547 -27.71 -16.37 -4.16
N THR A 548 -28.03 -17.63 -4.40
CA THR A 548 -29.07 -17.99 -5.38
C THR A 548 -30.43 -17.97 -4.70
N ILE A 549 -31.34 -17.15 -5.21
CA ILE A 549 -32.67 -16.94 -4.63
C ILE A 549 -33.68 -17.84 -5.36
N ASP A 550 -34.50 -18.58 -4.60
CA ASP A 550 -35.63 -19.31 -5.17
C ASP A 550 -36.86 -18.38 -5.27
N PRO A 551 -37.33 -18.02 -6.48
CA PRO A 551 -38.50 -17.15 -6.65
C PRO A 551 -39.82 -17.82 -6.24
N ASN A 552 -39.83 -19.13 -5.97
CA ASN A 552 -41.01 -19.87 -5.50
C ASN A 552 -41.08 -19.92 -3.96
N ASN A 553 -40.00 -19.54 -3.26
CA ASN A 553 -39.89 -19.65 -1.81
C ASN A 553 -40.28 -18.33 -1.10
N SER A 554 -41.45 -18.32 -0.48
CA SER A 554 -41.96 -17.17 0.29
C SER A 554 -41.41 -17.07 1.72
N GLN A 555 -40.49 -17.94 2.12
CA GLN A 555 -39.80 -17.86 3.41
C GLN A 555 -38.63 -16.86 3.36
N PRO A 556 -38.04 -16.48 4.52
CA PRO A 556 -36.83 -15.67 4.55
C PRO A 556 -35.69 -16.28 3.74
N GLN A 557 -35.04 -15.47 2.90
CA GLN A 557 -33.86 -15.86 2.12
C GLN A 557 -32.76 -14.82 2.27
N ASN A 558 -31.54 -15.25 2.60
CA ASN A 558 -30.40 -14.34 2.72
C ASN A 558 -29.94 -13.88 1.33
N LEU A 559 -29.88 -12.57 1.11
CA LEU A 559 -29.50 -11.94 -0.15
C LEU A 559 -27.97 -12.00 -0.37
N VAL A 560 -27.21 -11.60 0.64
CA VAL A 560 -25.74 -11.48 0.58
C VAL A 560 -25.07 -12.83 0.87
N ASN A 561 -24.11 -13.21 0.03
CA ASN A 561 -23.22 -14.36 0.23
C ASN A 561 -22.03 -13.94 1.10
N THR A 562 -22.04 -14.33 2.38
CA THR A 562 -20.98 -13.98 3.34
C THR A 562 -19.66 -14.72 3.14
N ASP A 563 -19.67 -15.82 2.37
CA ASP A 563 -18.47 -16.60 2.06
C ASP A 563 -17.72 -16.05 0.84
N TYR A 564 -18.36 -15.16 0.07
CA TYR A 564 -17.72 -14.41 -1.00
C TYR A 564 -16.90 -13.25 -0.44
N ARG A 565 -15.73 -12.97 -1.03
CA ARG A 565 -14.86 -11.88 -0.60
C ARG A 565 -15.36 -10.55 -1.15
N THR A 566 -15.79 -9.64 -0.28
CA THR A 566 -16.31 -8.30 -0.61
C THR A 566 -15.43 -7.50 -1.58
N TYR A 567 -14.11 -7.63 -1.46
CA TYR A 567 -13.16 -6.98 -2.39
C TYR A 567 -13.18 -7.54 -3.83
N ASN A 568 -13.99 -8.56 -4.16
CA ASN A 568 -14.22 -9.09 -5.51
C ASN A 568 -15.57 -8.68 -6.12
N PHE A 569 -16.40 -7.95 -5.36
CA PHE A 569 -17.64 -7.36 -5.87
C PHE A 569 -17.35 -5.97 -6.48
N ASP A 570 -17.08 -5.91 -7.79
CA ASP A 570 -16.96 -4.62 -8.49
C ASP A 570 -18.33 -4.12 -8.95
N VAL A 571 -18.52 -2.82 -8.77
CA VAL A 571 -19.51 -2.02 -9.51
C VAL A 571 -18.75 -1.32 -10.65
N ILE A 572 -19.32 -1.36 -11.87
CA ILE A 572 -18.69 -0.76 -13.05
C ILE A 572 -19.48 0.45 -13.56
N ASP A 573 -18.93 1.64 -13.32
CA ASP A 573 -19.52 2.91 -13.74
C ASP A 573 -19.33 3.17 -15.25
N GLY A 574 -20.29 3.87 -15.85
CA GLY A 574 -20.33 4.19 -17.27
C GLY A 574 -21.19 3.23 -18.11
N VAL A 575 -21.58 2.10 -17.55
CA VAL A 575 -22.56 1.14 -18.10
C VAL A 575 -23.70 0.95 -17.10
N THR A 576 -24.83 0.39 -17.54
CA THR A 576 -25.96 0.07 -16.66
C THR A 576 -26.39 -1.39 -16.86
N TYR A 577 -26.82 -2.09 -15.80
CA TYR A 577 -27.06 -3.53 -15.83
C TYR A 577 -27.92 -4.02 -14.66
N GLU A 578 -28.42 -5.25 -14.76
CA GLU A 578 -29.26 -5.87 -13.72
C GLU A 578 -28.71 -7.22 -13.27
N PHE A 579 -28.85 -7.56 -11.99
CA PHE A 579 -28.55 -8.90 -11.46
C PHE A 579 -29.81 -9.74 -11.25
N ASP A 580 -30.01 -10.73 -12.11
CA ASP A 580 -30.99 -11.83 -11.96
C ASP A 580 -30.43 -12.94 -11.07
N ILE A 581 -30.44 -12.69 -9.76
CA ILE A 581 -29.89 -13.59 -8.72
C ILE A 581 -30.72 -14.87 -8.52
N THR A 582 -31.79 -15.09 -9.29
CA THR A 582 -32.47 -16.40 -9.35
C THR A 582 -31.66 -17.43 -10.12
N GLN A 583 -30.73 -17.00 -10.98
CA GLN A 583 -29.79 -17.89 -11.65
C GLN A 583 -28.65 -18.29 -10.69
N PRO A 584 -28.10 -19.51 -10.81
CA PRO A 584 -26.91 -19.89 -10.06
C PRO A 584 -25.69 -19.06 -10.51
N ASN A 585 -24.67 -18.95 -9.65
CA ASN A 585 -23.43 -18.24 -9.99
C ASN A 585 -22.71 -18.91 -11.17
N LYS A 586 -22.32 -18.13 -12.17
CA LYS A 586 -21.62 -18.61 -13.36
C LYS A 586 -20.22 -19.14 -13.01
N TYR A 587 -19.53 -18.44 -12.11
CA TYR A 587 -18.21 -18.78 -11.58
C TYR A 587 -18.28 -19.22 -10.12
N ASP A 588 -17.32 -20.03 -9.67
CA ASP A 588 -17.01 -20.19 -8.24
C ASP A 588 -16.18 -18.99 -7.72
N ARG A 589 -15.97 -18.93 -6.40
CA ARG A 589 -15.23 -17.82 -5.74
C ARG A 589 -13.75 -17.75 -6.15
N GLU A 590 -13.20 -18.83 -6.70
CA GLU A 590 -11.86 -18.91 -7.29
C GLU A 590 -11.81 -18.46 -8.76
N GLY A 591 -12.94 -18.06 -9.37
CA GLY A 591 -13.02 -17.56 -10.75
C GLY A 591 -13.00 -18.66 -11.82
N LYS A 592 -13.27 -19.91 -11.43
CA LYS A 592 -13.42 -21.06 -12.34
C LYS A 592 -14.89 -21.23 -12.73
N LEU A 593 -15.12 -21.61 -13.99
CA LEU A 593 -16.46 -21.73 -14.56
C LEU A 593 -17.22 -22.89 -13.92
N ALA A 594 -18.30 -22.59 -13.19
CA ALA A 594 -19.11 -23.54 -12.44
C ALA A 594 -20.43 -23.87 -13.15
N ASN A 595 -21.12 -22.86 -13.68
CA ASN A 595 -22.41 -23.01 -14.38
C ASN A 595 -22.36 -22.32 -15.76
N PRO A 596 -21.83 -22.98 -16.82
CA PRO A 596 -21.58 -22.36 -18.12
C PRO A 596 -22.78 -21.68 -18.79
N ASN A 597 -23.99 -22.20 -18.55
CA ASN A 597 -25.24 -21.71 -19.14
C ASN A 597 -25.94 -20.65 -18.27
N ALA A 598 -25.43 -20.38 -17.06
CA ALA A 598 -25.99 -19.35 -16.20
C ALA A 598 -25.54 -17.96 -16.64
N SER A 599 -26.40 -16.97 -16.40
CA SER A 599 -26.07 -15.57 -16.59
C SER A 599 -26.95 -14.74 -15.66
N ARG A 600 -26.34 -14.12 -14.66
CA ARG A 600 -27.00 -13.17 -13.74
C ARG A 600 -27.09 -11.78 -14.36
N VAL A 601 -26.15 -11.39 -15.22
CA VAL A 601 -26.07 -10.03 -15.79
C VAL A 601 -27.07 -9.88 -16.94
N ARG A 602 -28.13 -9.09 -16.74
CA ARG A 602 -29.15 -8.76 -17.74
C ARG A 602 -29.03 -7.28 -18.16
N ASN A 603 -29.61 -6.96 -19.33
CA ASN A 603 -29.83 -5.60 -19.82
C ASN A 603 -28.58 -4.68 -19.73
N LEU A 604 -27.42 -5.24 -20.08
CA LEU A 604 -26.12 -4.57 -19.98
C LEU A 604 -25.95 -3.56 -21.12
N LYS A 605 -26.05 -2.28 -20.76
CA LYS A 605 -26.12 -1.15 -21.70
C LYS A 605 -24.97 -0.17 -21.52
N TYR A 606 -24.53 0.43 -22.62
CA TYR A 606 -23.71 1.64 -22.66
C TYR A 606 -24.53 2.78 -23.29
N GLN A 607 -24.64 3.93 -22.62
CA GLN A 607 -25.46 5.07 -23.07
C GLN A 607 -26.90 4.65 -23.49
N GLY A 608 -27.53 3.78 -22.69
CA GLY A 608 -28.90 3.27 -22.93
C GLY A 608 -29.04 2.21 -24.03
N LYS A 609 -27.96 1.82 -24.71
CA LYS A 609 -27.96 0.81 -25.79
C LYS A 609 -27.29 -0.48 -25.33
N GLU A 610 -27.86 -1.64 -25.68
CA GLU A 610 -27.23 -2.94 -25.47
C GLU A 610 -25.81 -2.96 -26.05
N ILE A 611 -24.85 -3.50 -25.28
CA ILE A 611 -23.43 -3.53 -25.68
C ILE A 611 -23.19 -4.62 -26.73
N ASP A 612 -22.50 -4.29 -27.83
CA ASP A 612 -21.97 -5.29 -28.76
C ASP A 612 -20.86 -6.09 -28.04
N PRO A 613 -20.90 -7.43 -28.02
CA PRO A 613 -19.84 -8.27 -27.41
C PRO A 613 -18.41 -7.94 -27.87
N ASN A 614 -18.24 -7.32 -29.04
CA ASN A 614 -16.97 -6.93 -29.64
C ASN A 614 -16.61 -5.45 -29.44
N GLN A 615 -17.51 -4.63 -28.88
CA GLN A 615 -17.23 -3.22 -28.58
C GLN A 615 -16.09 -3.12 -27.57
N GLU A 616 -15.03 -2.37 -27.89
CA GLU A 616 -13.90 -2.14 -27.00
C GLU A 616 -14.21 -1.05 -25.97
N PHE A 617 -13.74 -1.26 -24.74
CA PHE A 617 -13.81 -0.34 -23.61
C PHE A 617 -12.44 -0.25 -22.96
N ILE A 618 -12.09 0.94 -22.45
CA ILE A 618 -11.08 1.06 -21.40
C ILE A 618 -11.78 0.95 -20.05
N VAL A 619 -11.32 0.06 -19.18
CA VAL A 619 -11.76 -0.01 -17.78
C VAL A 619 -10.59 0.40 -16.89
N VAL A 620 -10.82 1.43 -16.08
CA VAL A 620 -9.90 1.82 -15.00
C VAL A 620 -10.18 0.96 -13.79
N THR A 621 -9.14 0.43 -13.15
CA THR A 621 -9.26 -0.34 -11.92
C THR A 621 -7.94 -0.28 -11.14
N ASN A 622 -7.58 -1.36 -10.45
CA ASN A 622 -6.41 -1.47 -9.59
C ASN A 622 -5.49 -2.66 -9.94
N ASN A 623 -4.25 -2.62 -9.44
CA ASN A 623 -3.23 -3.64 -9.71
C ASN A 623 -3.61 -5.07 -9.24
N TYR A 624 -4.37 -5.19 -8.14
CA TYR A 624 -4.88 -6.49 -7.67
C TYR A 624 -5.83 -7.14 -8.69
N ARG A 625 -6.63 -6.34 -9.41
CA ARG A 625 -7.41 -6.83 -10.56
C ARG A 625 -6.53 -7.14 -11.75
N SER A 626 -5.70 -6.20 -12.19
CA SER A 626 -4.92 -6.35 -13.41
C SER A 626 -3.94 -7.53 -13.40
N ASN A 627 -3.46 -7.91 -12.21
CA ASN A 627 -2.52 -9.02 -12.04
C ASN A 627 -3.24 -10.31 -11.58
N GLY A 628 -4.57 -10.27 -11.43
CA GLY A 628 -5.41 -11.36 -10.94
C GLY A 628 -6.03 -12.21 -12.05
N ASN A 629 -6.34 -13.47 -11.74
CA ASN A 629 -6.98 -14.43 -12.66
C ASN A 629 -8.50 -14.21 -12.83
N PHE A 630 -8.99 -12.99 -12.61
CA PHE A 630 -10.42 -12.65 -12.58
C PHE A 630 -11.03 -12.76 -14.00
N PRO A 631 -12.17 -13.46 -14.19
CA PRO A 631 -12.80 -13.62 -15.52
C PRO A 631 -13.09 -12.28 -16.19
N GLY A 632 -12.76 -12.16 -17.48
CA GLY A 632 -12.92 -10.92 -18.24
C GLY A 632 -11.78 -9.92 -18.06
N VAL A 633 -11.04 -9.98 -16.94
CA VAL A 633 -9.87 -9.14 -16.65
C VAL A 633 -8.59 -9.77 -17.18
N ARG A 634 -8.34 -11.05 -16.87
CA ARG A 634 -7.10 -11.74 -17.28
C ARG A 634 -6.97 -11.93 -18.80
N GLU A 635 -8.09 -11.80 -19.53
CA GLU A 635 -8.13 -11.83 -21.00
C GLU A 635 -7.98 -10.43 -21.65
N ALA A 636 -7.73 -9.36 -20.87
CA ALA A 636 -7.62 -7.99 -21.38
C ALA A 636 -6.50 -7.83 -22.44
N SER A 637 -6.82 -7.13 -23.51
CA SER A 637 -5.96 -6.92 -24.69
C SER A 637 -4.91 -5.81 -24.52
N LEU A 638 -5.09 -4.96 -23.51
CA LEU A 638 -4.10 -4.05 -22.96
C LEU A 638 -4.18 -4.18 -21.44
N ASN A 639 -3.02 -4.18 -20.78
CA ASN A 639 -2.90 -4.12 -19.34
C ASN A 639 -1.74 -3.16 -19.01
N ARG A 640 -2.03 -2.06 -18.32
CA ARG A 640 -1.05 -1.01 -18.01
C ARG A 640 -1.25 -0.50 -16.58
N LEU A 641 -0.32 -0.80 -15.69
CA LEU A 641 -0.22 -0.14 -14.39
C LEU A 641 0.12 1.35 -14.60
N LEU A 642 -0.47 2.22 -13.77
CA LEU A 642 -0.20 3.67 -13.75
C LEU A 642 0.66 4.08 -12.54
N ASN A 643 0.93 3.15 -11.63
CA ASN A 643 1.71 3.28 -10.39
C ASN A 643 1.32 4.41 -9.41
N LEU A 644 0.32 5.23 -9.69
CA LEU A 644 -0.31 6.11 -8.70
C LEU A 644 -1.31 5.32 -7.83
N GLU A 645 -1.21 5.42 -6.51
CA GLU A 645 -2.15 4.79 -5.57
C GLU A 645 -3.58 5.28 -5.80
N ASN A 646 -4.56 4.37 -5.70
CA ASN A 646 -5.97 4.76 -5.80
C ASN A 646 -6.35 5.82 -4.74
N ARG A 647 -5.73 5.77 -3.56
CA ARG A 647 -5.82 6.83 -2.54
C ARG A 647 -5.38 8.19 -3.06
N GLN A 648 -4.21 8.27 -3.69
CA GLN A 648 -3.68 9.54 -4.19
C GLN A 648 -4.47 10.04 -5.41
N ALA A 649 -4.99 9.15 -6.26
CA ALA A 649 -5.94 9.51 -7.32
C ALA A 649 -7.23 10.15 -6.75
N ILE A 650 -7.80 9.59 -5.67
CA ILE A 650 -8.98 10.16 -4.99
C ILE A 650 -8.64 11.50 -4.31
N ILE A 651 -7.49 11.62 -3.64
CA ILE A 651 -7.03 12.88 -3.04
C ILE A 651 -6.86 13.96 -4.13
N ASN A 652 -6.23 13.63 -5.26
CA ASN A 652 -6.04 14.53 -6.40
C ASN A 652 -7.38 14.96 -7.01
N TYR A 653 -8.32 14.04 -7.18
CA TYR A 653 -9.68 14.34 -7.65
C TYR A 653 -10.42 15.31 -6.72
N ILE A 654 -10.42 15.07 -5.41
CA ILE A 654 -11.05 15.97 -4.42
C ILE A 654 -10.35 17.33 -4.42
N LEU A 655 -9.02 17.37 -4.49
CA LEU A 655 -8.24 18.60 -4.57
C LEU A 655 -8.50 19.40 -5.86
N ALA A 656 -8.83 18.74 -6.98
CA ALA A 656 -9.18 19.41 -8.23
C ALA A 656 -10.63 19.91 -8.25
N VAL A 657 -11.60 19.09 -7.82
CA VAL A 657 -13.03 19.40 -7.90
C VAL A 657 -13.52 20.28 -6.74
N LYS A 658 -12.87 20.22 -5.58
CA LYS A 658 -13.19 20.89 -4.30
C LYS A 658 -14.56 20.56 -3.68
N ASN A 659 -15.65 20.66 -4.43
CA ASN A 659 -17.01 20.38 -3.96
C ASN A 659 -17.54 19.15 -4.72
N ILE A 660 -17.39 17.97 -4.11
CA ILE A 660 -17.81 16.71 -4.72
C ILE A 660 -19.27 16.39 -4.36
N ASN A 661 -19.97 15.73 -5.27
CA ASN A 661 -21.20 15.00 -4.95
C ASN A 661 -20.98 13.49 -5.21
N PRO A 662 -20.94 12.64 -4.18
CA PRO A 662 -20.74 11.20 -4.30
C PRO A 662 -22.05 10.43 -4.54
N SER A 663 -23.19 11.09 -4.81
CA SER A 663 -24.47 10.41 -5.01
C SER A 663 -24.42 9.37 -6.13
N ALA A 664 -24.67 8.11 -5.76
CA ALA A 664 -24.92 6.95 -6.62
C ALA A 664 -25.82 7.27 -7.83
N ASP A 665 -25.36 6.94 -9.05
CA ASP A 665 -26.08 7.16 -10.31
C ASP A 665 -27.16 6.11 -10.61
N GLN A 666 -27.19 5.03 -9.83
CA GLN A 666 -28.11 3.88 -9.97
C GLN A 666 -27.87 3.08 -11.26
N ASN A 667 -26.61 2.94 -11.64
CA ASN A 667 -26.17 2.07 -12.74
C ASN A 667 -26.62 0.61 -12.61
N TRP A 668 -26.74 0.07 -11.39
CA TRP A 668 -27.13 -1.32 -11.14
C TRP A 668 -28.28 -1.51 -10.15
N HIS A 669 -29.09 -2.54 -10.41
CA HIS A 669 -30.15 -3.04 -9.53
C HIS A 669 -30.35 -4.55 -9.71
N PHE A 670 -31.17 -5.17 -8.85
CA PHE A 670 -31.61 -6.56 -9.05
C PHE A 670 -32.75 -6.62 -10.09
N ALA A 671 -32.83 -7.70 -10.86
CA ALA A 671 -33.95 -7.92 -11.80
C ALA A 671 -35.30 -8.07 -11.06
N ASP A 672 -36.43 -7.89 -11.77
CA ASP A 672 -37.77 -8.02 -11.16
C ASP A 672 -38.16 -9.45 -10.77
N THR A 673 -37.32 -10.44 -11.10
CA THR A 673 -37.45 -11.86 -10.73
C THR A 673 -37.47 -12.12 -9.22
N ILE A 674 -37.06 -11.14 -8.39
CA ILE A 674 -37.13 -11.20 -6.91
C ILE A 674 -38.32 -10.45 -6.29
N LYS A 675 -39.25 -9.95 -7.10
CA LYS A 675 -40.33 -9.07 -6.66
C LYS A 675 -41.30 -9.75 -5.67
N GLY A 676 -41.35 -9.22 -4.45
CA GLY A 676 -42.29 -9.64 -3.40
C GLY A 676 -41.76 -10.71 -2.42
N LEU A 677 -40.51 -11.15 -2.57
CA LEU A 677 -39.88 -12.14 -1.67
C LEU A 677 -39.52 -11.55 -0.29
N ASP A 678 -39.13 -12.42 0.65
CA ASP A 678 -38.58 -12.01 1.95
C ASP A 678 -37.05 -12.07 1.97
N LEU A 679 -36.43 -11.18 1.18
CA LEU A 679 -34.97 -11.09 1.08
C LEU A 679 -34.38 -10.36 2.28
N ARG A 680 -33.43 -10.98 2.97
CA ARG A 680 -32.81 -10.45 4.19
C ARG A 680 -31.30 -10.31 4.06
N PHE A 681 -30.74 -9.37 4.81
CA PHE A 681 -29.30 -9.17 4.91
C PHE A 681 -28.93 -8.59 6.27
N LEU A 682 -27.66 -8.71 6.62
CA LEU A 682 -27.08 -8.04 7.79
C LEU A 682 -26.30 -6.81 7.33
N THR A 683 -26.47 -5.70 8.04
CA THR A 683 -25.54 -4.56 8.03
C THR A 683 -25.45 -3.98 9.44
N ALA A 684 -24.63 -2.95 9.70
CA ALA A 684 -24.48 -2.38 11.04
C ALA A 684 -25.84 -1.94 11.63
N ASP A 685 -26.07 -2.17 12.92
CA ASP A 685 -27.31 -1.80 13.60
C ASP A 685 -27.59 -0.28 13.53
N LYS A 686 -26.54 0.55 13.49
CA LYS A 686 -26.68 2.00 13.31
C LYS A 686 -27.22 2.43 11.94
N ALA A 687 -27.16 1.58 10.91
CA ALA A 687 -27.62 1.90 9.56
C ALA A 687 -29.15 2.08 9.45
N LYS A 688 -29.95 1.65 10.44
CA LYS A 688 -31.39 1.94 10.51
C LYS A 688 -31.71 3.44 10.58
N ASN A 689 -30.76 4.26 11.02
CA ASN A 689 -30.86 5.72 11.02
C ASN A 689 -30.54 6.34 9.64
N LEU A 690 -30.12 5.53 8.66
CA LEU A 690 -29.71 5.92 7.31
C LEU A 690 -30.62 5.31 6.23
N ILE A 691 -31.70 4.62 6.61
CA ILE A 691 -32.71 4.11 5.68
C ILE A 691 -33.39 5.28 4.96
N GLY A 692 -33.42 5.21 3.63
CA GLY A 692 -34.05 6.23 2.78
C GLY A 692 -35.58 6.20 2.82
N THR A 693 -36.21 7.24 2.26
CA THR A 693 -37.67 7.36 2.19
C THR A 693 -38.33 6.55 1.07
N ASP A 694 -37.55 5.83 0.27
CA ASP A 694 -38.03 5.03 -0.86
C ASP A 694 -38.75 3.74 -0.44
N GLY A 695 -38.42 3.18 0.73
CA GLY A 695 -38.99 1.92 1.22
C GLY A 695 -38.37 0.66 0.62
N ASP A 696 -37.22 0.79 -0.05
CA ASP A 696 -36.38 -0.28 -0.60
C ASP A 696 -35.68 -1.12 0.49
N ILE A 697 -35.48 -0.53 1.68
CA ILE A 697 -34.85 -1.18 2.84
C ILE A 697 -35.73 -1.01 4.08
N VAL A 698 -35.90 -2.09 4.84
CA VAL A 698 -36.68 -2.09 6.10
C VAL A 698 -35.85 -2.76 7.20
N TYR A 699 -35.54 -2.04 8.28
CA TYR A 699 -34.96 -2.63 9.49
C TYR A 699 -35.99 -3.51 10.21
N LEU A 700 -35.61 -4.73 10.57
CA LEU A 700 -36.47 -5.69 11.26
C LEU A 700 -36.18 -5.72 12.76
N ALA A 701 -34.92 -5.99 13.13
CA ALA A 701 -34.48 -6.18 14.52
C ALA A 701 -32.95 -6.01 14.64
N ALA A 702 -32.43 -5.97 15.86
CA ALA A 702 -31.01 -6.19 16.10
C ALA A 702 -30.65 -7.66 15.82
N SER A 703 -29.48 -7.91 15.25
CA SER A 703 -29.00 -9.28 14.97
C SER A 703 -28.52 -9.98 16.24
N ALA A 704 -28.43 -11.31 16.18
CA ALA A 704 -27.69 -12.09 17.17
C ALA A 704 -26.16 -11.89 17.07
N GLN A 705 -25.67 -11.37 15.95
CA GLN A 705 -24.27 -10.98 15.76
C GLN A 705 -24.05 -9.55 16.28
N GLU A 706 -23.09 -9.37 17.19
CA GLU A 706 -22.88 -8.10 17.89
C GLU A 706 -22.65 -6.93 16.91
N GLY A 707 -23.39 -5.83 17.11
CA GLY A 707 -23.31 -4.62 16.32
C GLY A 707 -24.02 -4.65 14.96
N PHE A 708 -24.55 -5.78 14.50
CA PHE A 708 -25.37 -5.88 13.28
C PHE A 708 -26.87 -5.74 13.58
N GLY A 709 -27.63 -5.25 12.60
CA GLY A 709 -29.07 -5.37 12.50
C GLY A 709 -29.48 -6.35 11.40
N GLU A 710 -30.66 -6.93 11.52
CA GLU A 710 -31.32 -7.69 10.45
C GLU A 710 -32.22 -6.74 9.64
N TYR A 711 -32.02 -6.71 8.34
CA TYR A 711 -32.73 -5.84 7.40
C TYR A 711 -33.38 -6.66 6.30
N LYS A 712 -34.54 -6.21 5.82
CA LYS A 712 -35.19 -6.69 4.61
C LYS A 712 -34.87 -5.77 3.44
N PHE A 713 -34.53 -6.36 2.30
CA PHE A 713 -34.55 -5.69 0.99
C PHE A 713 -35.93 -5.86 0.35
N VAL A 714 -36.44 -4.78 -0.25
CA VAL A 714 -37.73 -4.71 -0.93
C VAL A 714 -37.47 -4.28 -2.36
N TYR A 715 -37.74 -5.16 -3.33
CA TYR A 715 -37.63 -4.79 -4.75
C TYR A 715 -38.63 -3.68 -5.09
N ILE A 716 -38.09 -2.55 -5.54
CA ILE A 716 -38.83 -1.43 -6.13
C ILE A 716 -38.33 -1.28 -7.57
N ALA A 717 -39.25 -1.10 -8.51
CA ALA A 717 -38.89 -0.89 -9.91
C ALA A 717 -38.16 0.46 -10.08
N PRO A 718 -37.02 0.52 -10.81
CA PRO A 718 -36.29 1.76 -11.06
C PRO A 718 -37.18 2.87 -11.62
N LYS A 719 -36.94 4.12 -11.20
CA LYS A 719 -37.79 5.28 -11.52
C LYS A 719 -37.47 5.85 -12.91
N THR A 720 -37.74 5.06 -13.95
CA THR A 720 -37.35 5.27 -15.36
C THR A 720 -35.85 5.30 -15.62
N GLU A 721 -35.42 5.22 -16.89
CA GLU A 721 -34.00 4.97 -17.23
C GLU A 721 -33.06 6.01 -16.63
N PRO A 722 -31.87 5.59 -16.14
CA PRO A 722 -30.92 6.46 -15.48
C PRO A 722 -30.50 7.64 -16.38
N VAL A 723 -30.24 8.77 -15.74
CA VAL A 723 -29.89 10.03 -16.42
C VAL A 723 -28.70 9.77 -17.36
N PRO A 724 -28.75 10.17 -18.64
CA PRO A 724 -27.60 10.04 -19.53
C PRO A 724 -26.39 10.69 -18.87
N ILE A 725 -25.32 9.92 -18.72
CA ILE A 725 -24.13 10.33 -17.97
C ILE A 725 -23.52 11.56 -18.64
N GLU A 726 -23.86 12.75 -18.13
CA GLU A 726 -23.12 13.98 -18.39
C GLU A 726 -21.74 13.82 -17.73
N GLN A 727 -20.86 13.16 -18.48
CA GLN A 727 -19.41 13.24 -18.34
C GLN A 727 -19.09 14.70 -18.01
N PRO A 728 -18.57 15.03 -16.81
CA PRO A 728 -18.45 16.40 -16.37
C PRO A 728 -17.67 17.18 -17.42
N SER A 729 -18.31 18.19 -18.00
CA SER A 729 -17.83 18.83 -19.23
C SER A 729 -16.40 19.30 -19.03
N SER A 730 -15.47 18.80 -19.86
CA SER A 730 -14.11 19.33 -19.93
C SER A 730 -14.21 20.86 -19.99
N PRO A 731 -13.59 21.61 -19.07
CA PRO A 731 -13.95 23.01 -18.84
C PRO A 731 -13.80 23.82 -20.12
N THR A 732 -14.92 24.20 -20.73
CA THR A 732 -14.95 24.68 -22.13
C THR A 732 -14.43 26.10 -22.30
N THR A 733 -13.98 26.73 -21.22
CA THR A 733 -12.99 27.81 -21.31
C THR A 733 -11.66 27.22 -21.77
N ALA A 734 -11.16 27.67 -22.92
CA ALA A 734 -9.75 27.56 -23.26
C ALA A 734 -8.91 28.42 -22.28
N VAL A 735 -8.74 27.92 -21.06
CA VAL A 735 -7.50 28.14 -20.30
C VAL A 735 -6.38 27.65 -21.20
N GLU A 736 -5.36 28.48 -21.40
CA GLU A 736 -4.31 28.18 -22.37
C GLU A 736 -3.68 26.81 -22.06
N ALA A 737 -3.47 25.99 -23.10
CA ALA A 737 -2.83 24.68 -22.99
C ALA A 737 -1.31 24.82 -22.80
N ALA A 738 -0.93 25.58 -21.77
CA ALA A 738 0.42 25.94 -21.39
C ALA A 738 0.64 25.54 -19.92
N ASN A 739 1.46 24.52 -19.71
CA ASN A 739 1.99 24.09 -18.42
C ASN A 739 0.96 23.87 -17.28
N LEU A 740 0.09 22.87 -17.45
CA LEU A 740 -0.29 21.99 -16.33
C LEU A 740 0.85 20.99 -15.98
N GLN A 741 2.10 21.47 -16.03
CA GLN A 741 3.27 20.79 -15.46
C GLN A 741 3.34 21.17 -13.98
N HIS A 742 2.81 20.33 -13.09
CA HIS A 742 2.90 20.52 -11.62
C HIS A 742 2.69 21.98 -11.17
N SER A 743 1.69 22.65 -11.75
CA SER A 743 1.40 24.06 -11.47
C SER A 743 1.00 24.19 -10.01
N ARG A 744 1.78 24.97 -9.24
CA ARG A 744 1.56 25.17 -7.79
C ARG A 744 0.10 25.40 -7.48
N VAL A 745 -0.46 24.53 -6.65
CA VAL A 745 -1.61 24.91 -5.83
C VAL A 745 -1.06 25.85 -4.78
N ASP A 746 -1.11 27.15 -5.03
CA ASP A 746 -0.64 28.17 -4.10
C ASP A 746 -1.49 28.13 -2.82
N PHE A 747 -1.02 27.37 -1.83
CA PHE A 747 -1.52 27.46 -0.47
C PHE A 747 -1.30 28.89 0.04
N PRO A 748 -2.32 29.58 0.58
CA PRO A 748 -2.11 30.88 1.20
C PRO A 748 -1.30 30.69 2.49
N VAL A 749 0.02 30.87 2.38
CA VAL A 749 0.96 30.78 3.50
C VAL A 749 0.59 31.87 4.52
N LEU A 750 -0.07 31.46 5.60
CA LEU A 750 -0.23 32.28 6.79
C LEU A 750 1.15 32.42 7.44
N THR A 751 1.81 33.54 7.15
CA THR A 751 3.12 33.90 7.69
C THR A 751 3.13 33.75 9.21
N ALA A 752 4.12 33.03 9.73
CA ALA A 752 4.27 32.79 11.17
C ALA A 752 4.25 34.11 11.95
N VAL A 753 3.48 34.13 13.04
CA VAL A 753 3.32 35.34 13.87
C VAL A 753 4.58 35.57 14.69
N ASP A 754 5.19 36.75 14.50
CA ASP A 754 6.29 37.25 15.34
C ASP A 754 5.83 37.31 16.83
N PRO A 755 6.48 36.57 17.75
CA PRO A 755 6.07 36.54 19.15
C PRO A 755 6.41 37.82 19.94
N SER A 756 6.97 38.86 19.32
CA SER A 756 7.58 40.02 20.01
C SER A 756 6.74 41.30 20.11
N THR A 757 5.51 41.38 19.57
CA THR A 757 4.66 42.59 19.70
C THR A 757 3.34 42.37 20.44
N ASN A 758 3.35 42.65 21.75
CA ASN A 758 2.15 42.67 22.60
C ASN A 758 1.42 44.03 22.54
N LYS A 759 0.26 44.10 21.87
CA LYS A 759 -0.68 45.22 21.97
C LYS A 759 -2.13 44.78 21.70
N GLN A 760 -3.06 45.36 22.45
CA GLN A 760 -4.48 44.96 22.45
C GLN A 760 -5.22 45.41 21.17
N ALA A 761 -5.89 44.47 20.51
CA ALA A 761 -7.01 44.75 19.60
C ALA A 761 -8.03 43.60 19.71
N SER A 762 -9.30 43.91 19.96
CA SER A 762 -10.36 42.89 20.07
C SER A 762 -11.01 42.65 18.71
N HIS A 763 -10.90 41.42 18.20
CA HIS A 763 -11.66 40.95 17.04
C HIS A 763 -12.50 39.74 17.42
N ARG A 764 -13.71 39.66 16.85
CA ARG A 764 -14.69 38.62 17.14
C ARG A 764 -14.31 37.36 16.37
N GLN A 765 -14.40 36.20 17.01
CA GLN A 765 -14.34 34.93 16.30
C GLN A 765 -15.52 34.82 15.34
N ALA A 766 -15.24 34.61 14.05
CA ALA A 766 -16.11 33.80 13.21
C ALA A 766 -15.92 32.34 13.63
N GLY A 767 -16.99 31.54 13.59
CA GLY A 767 -16.93 30.14 14.02
C GLY A 767 -16.08 29.30 13.06
N THR A 768 -15.05 28.65 13.58
CA THR A 768 -14.39 27.53 12.89
C THR A 768 -15.26 26.29 13.06
N GLU A 769 -15.86 25.79 11.98
CA GLU A 769 -16.50 24.48 11.99
C GLU A 769 -15.44 23.40 12.22
N SER A 770 -15.55 22.67 13.32
CA SER A 770 -14.64 21.58 13.65
C SER A 770 -14.90 20.38 12.75
N LEU A 771 -13.85 19.84 12.14
CA LEU A 771 -13.95 18.62 11.33
C LEU A 771 -14.58 17.47 12.14
N PRO A 772 -15.53 16.70 11.56
CA PRO A 772 -16.19 15.62 12.26
C PRO A 772 -15.22 14.48 12.59
N ALA A 773 -15.34 13.92 13.79
CA ALA A 773 -14.54 12.78 14.22
C ALA A 773 -15.10 11.48 13.63
N THR A 774 -14.42 10.91 12.64
CA THR A 774 -14.73 9.59 12.08
C THR A 774 -14.24 8.47 12.99
N GLY A 775 -15.15 7.63 13.49
CA GLY A 775 -14.83 6.28 13.96
C GLY A 775 -14.85 5.97 15.47
N GLU A 776 -15.03 6.95 16.37
CA GLU A 776 -15.03 6.68 17.82
C GLU A 776 -16.42 6.48 18.47
N LYS A 777 -16.44 5.74 19.59
CA LYS A 777 -17.66 5.38 20.33
C LYS A 777 -18.17 6.53 21.21
N THR A 778 -19.23 7.22 20.79
CA THR A 778 -19.93 8.21 21.66
C THR A 778 -21.09 7.58 22.43
N SER A 779 -20.96 7.49 23.76
CA SER A 779 -22.04 7.09 24.66
C SER A 779 -23.03 8.23 24.92
N SER A 780 -24.31 7.86 25.08
CA SER A 780 -25.46 8.73 25.37
C SER A 780 -25.27 9.86 26.40
N LEU A 781 -25.55 11.10 25.99
CA LEU A 781 -26.09 12.23 26.78
C LEU A 781 -26.24 13.45 25.84
N GLY A 782 -27.35 14.20 25.79
CA GLY A 782 -28.68 14.01 26.38
C GLY A 782 -29.69 14.98 25.75
N LEU A 783 -30.96 14.60 25.62
CA LEU A 783 -31.96 15.37 24.87
C LEU A 783 -32.69 16.40 25.75
N LEU A 784 -32.43 17.70 25.56
CA LEU A 784 -33.32 18.85 25.86
C LEU A 784 -32.60 20.14 25.38
N GLY A 785 -33.18 21.08 24.63
CA GLY A 785 -34.48 21.12 23.96
C GLY A 785 -35.00 22.56 23.89
N LEU A 786 -35.46 23.04 22.71
CA LEU A 786 -36.23 24.29 22.62
C LEU A 786 -37.02 24.36 21.31
N VAL A 787 -38.35 24.35 21.43
CA VAL A 787 -39.32 24.63 20.37
C VAL A 787 -40.32 25.62 20.94
N MET A 788 -40.69 26.62 20.14
CA MET A 788 -41.68 27.68 20.42
C MET A 788 -41.34 28.67 21.55
N THR A 789 -40.98 29.89 21.15
CA THR A 789 -41.74 31.08 21.58
C THR A 789 -41.71 32.13 20.47
N GLY A 790 -42.89 32.44 19.93
CA GLY A 790 -43.09 33.60 19.04
C GLY A 790 -43.93 34.66 19.75
N LEU A 791 -44.00 35.85 19.14
CA LEU A 791 -44.94 36.93 19.47
C LEU A 791 -44.90 37.52 20.90
N ALA A 792 -43.92 38.41 21.14
CA ALA A 792 -44.10 39.57 22.02
C ALA A 792 -43.21 40.73 21.54
N GLY A 793 -43.80 41.81 21.01
CA GLY A 793 -42.98 42.90 20.46
C GLY A 793 -43.67 44.12 19.82
N ILE A 794 -45.01 44.19 19.75
CA ILE A 794 -45.71 45.38 19.23
C ILE A 794 -46.92 45.72 20.12
N PHE A 795 -46.73 46.68 21.03
CA PHE A 795 -47.79 47.60 21.46
C PHE A 795 -47.35 49.00 21.00
N ALA A 796 -47.91 49.54 19.92
CA ALA A 796 -49.24 50.15 19.85
C ALA A 796 -49.28 51.58 20.43
N PHE A 797 -49.14 52.57 19.55
CA PHE A 797 -49.66 53.92 19.77
C PHE A 797 -50.25 54.46 18.47
N LYS A 798 -51.55 54.78 18.47
CA LYS A 798 -52.23 55.35 17.30
C LYS A 798 -53.20 56.44 17.71
N LYS A 799 -52.76 57.68 17.49
CA LYS A 799 -53.54 58.92 17.38
C LYS A 799 -54.13 59.54 18.67
N ARG A 800 -54.16 60.87 18.65
CA ARG A 800 -55.06 61.77 19.39
C ARG A 800 -56.53 61.49 18.93
N GLU A 801 -57.59 61.96 19.58
CA GLU A 801 -57.72 63.23 20.30
C GLU A 801 -58.91 63.24 21.29
N ARG A 802 -59.17 64.39 21.91
CA ARG A 802 -60.18 64.65 22.96
C ARG A 802 -61.60 64.27 22.52
N GLN A 803 -62.37 63.62 23.40
CA GLN A 803 -63.29 64.29 24.33
C GLN A 803 -63.67 63.38 25.50
#